data_AF-A0A6J1KPG7-F1
#
_entry.id   AF-A0A6J1KPG7-F1
#
_cell.length_a   1.000
_cell.length_b   1.000
_cell.length_c   1.000
_cell.angle_alpha   90.00
_cell.angle_beta   90.00
_cell.angle_gamma   90.00
#
_symmetry.space_group_name_H-M   'P 1'
#
loop_
_entity.id
_entity.type
_entity.pdbx_description
1 polymer ?
#
loop_
_entity_poly.entity_id
_entity_poly.type
_entity_poly.pdbx_seq_one_letter_code
_entity_poly.pdbx_strand_id
1 'polypeptide(L)'
;MSSSLTCTRLTLFTVAAVAIQITGLSFFVFGFFPVKPTLSGDSGSESFRAPMCYANQNESERDLPPHELQSLYQELSGIPPLYDQLILMVIDGLPAEFVLGKNGRPPTKTFMEAMPYTQSLLANGTAKGYHAKATPPTVTMPRLKAIVSGAIGGFLDVAFNFNTQALLDDNLLGQFSKIGRKMVMCGDETWLKLFPGLFMRHDGVSSFFVKDTVEVDKNVSRHLSYELSKNDWNLLILHYLGLDHVGHIGGRNSPLMAPKLMEMDEVVRMIHASAMMSPEDNKRTLLVVVSDHGMTENGNHGGSSYEETDSLLLFIGSKSHATDSASVISNDVNQVDIAATLALLFGVPIPKNSVGIMIPGMVDSLKDMQQLRALQLNSWQLLRLLQRQVPGFQCGSHPCDGFSGDNGYSGNGIMEKFCRLYLRAAALYDSWISTELSRSDSREDKSEIIAAYYEFLISANQWLSHKATDKPAKVIAFGVMSMILSCLIFSAVLYSIIQKKYFGEKRLSNGILTWHLDEGFSLSVIFILVISMGSSSMVEEEQYIWHYLISTLNMLLLRKTLQFFKKDSTCGLFTLFSGHERTSLRASSIFTLLITGRILRGWHQGGVNWTYLPDISKWLEQSGTDLQLIQLTSVLLTIILCLFSLSLLRRKTKIILVVGFNFFMSGLLVLHHIVKYRHNTSVPSSNAATSLAQIIYATLGITTVGTALAVPWVMPIQTSNVCSSDHAVSRPFKIGSQSQHPELRDCLYITGWVYIGSWCLLQLLLQQPVNTAVMLLILVQIYASFLFFSKGMQQQKQWVEEWLAILRWGIVIP
;
A
#
# COMPACT_ATOMS: atom_id res chain seq x y z
N MET A 1 0.49 43.01 -26.94
CA MET A 1 1.39 43.29 -25.79
C MET A 1 2.55 42.30 -25.81
N SER A 2 3.65 42.66 -26.46
CA SER A 2 4.84 41.82 -26.63
C SER A 2 5.93 42.19 -25.62
N SER A 3 5.70 41.95 -24.33
CA SER A 3 6.80 42.07 -23.36
C SER A 3 7.71 40.86 -23.52
N SER A 4 8.96 41.07 -23.95
CA SER A 4 9.96 40.01 -23.98
C SER A 4 10.06 39.36 -22.59
N LEU A 5 9.87 38.04 -22.50
CA LEU A 5 10.14 37.31 -21.25
C LEU A 5 11.63 37.50 -20.92
N THR A 6 11.95 38.33 -19.94
CA THR A 6 13.30 38.44 -19.38
C THR A 6 13.66 37.15 -18.65
N CYS A 7 14.96 36.85 -18.54
CA CYS A 7 15.43 35.66 -17.81
C CYS A 7 14.84 35.64 -16.39
N THR A 8 14.78 36.80 -15.73
CA THR A 8 14.13 37.00 -14.43
C THR A 8 12.66 36.59 -14.40
N ARG A 9 11.85 36.99 -15.41
CA ARG A 9 10.44 36.60 -15.47
C ARG A 9 10.26 35.11 -15.71
N LEU A 10 11.10 34.51 -16.56
CA LEU A 10 11.08 33.07 -16.80
C LEU A 10 11.36 32.29 -15.51
N THR A 11 12.42 32.67 -14.78
CA THR A 11 12.76 32.06 -13.50
C THR A 11 11.66 32.23 -12.47
N LEU A 12 11.07 33.43 -12.36
CA LEU A 12 9.94 33.69 -11.45
C LEU A 12 8.74 32.78 -11.76
N PHE A 13 8.35 32.65 -13.03
CA PHE A 13 7.24 31.77 -13.42
C PHE A 13 7.55 30.28 -13.18
N THR A 14 8.78 29.84 -13.44
CA THR A 14 9.20 28.46 -13.17
C THR A 14 9.20 28.16 -11.67
N VAL A 15 9.79 29.04 -10.85
CA VAL A 15 9.81 28.88 -9.38
C VAL A 15 8.39 28.91 -8.82
N ALA A 16 7.54 29.81 -9.29
CA ALA A 16 6.13 29.86 -8.90
C ALA A 16 5.38 28.59 -9.27
N ALA A 17 5.59 28.04 -10.48
CA ALA A 17 4.98 26.78 -10.90
C ALA A 17 5.41 25.61 -10.02
N VAL A 18 6.72 25.49 -9.71
CA VAL A 18 7.24 24.47 -8.79
C VAL A 18 6.63 24.61 -7.40
N ALA A 19 6.53 25.83 -6.86
CA ALA A 19 5.95 26.07 -5.55
C ALA A 19 4.46 25.71 -5.51
N ILE A 20 3.70 26.05 -6.56
CA ILE A 20 2.29 25.65 -6.71
C ILE A 20 2.17 24.13 -6.82
N GLN A 21 3.07 23.46 -7.54
CA GLN A 21 3.10 22.00 -7.65
C GLN A 21 3.30 21.34 -6.29
N ILE A 22 4.30 21.79 -5.51
CA ILE A 22 4.60 21.23 -4.18
C ILE A 22 3.43 21.48 -3.23
N THR A 23 2.85 22.68 -3.26
CA THR A 23 1.68 23.04 -2.44
C THR A 23 0.47 22.19 -2.80
N GLY A 24 0.17 22.05 -4.10
CA GLY A 24 -0.92 21.23 -4.61
C GLY A 24 -0.76 19.76 -4.23
N LEU A 25 0.46 19.21 -4.40
CA LEU A 25 0.79 17.85 -3.98
C LEU A 25 0.63 17.68 -2.47
N SER A 26 1.05 18.66 -1.67
CA SER A 26 0.92 18.60 -0.21
C SER A 26 -0.56 18.55 0.22
N PHE A 27 -1.41 19.42 -0.34
CA PHE A 27 -2.84 19.38 -0.06
C PHE A 27 -3.51 18.08 -0.54
N PHE A 28 -3.10 17.59 -1.71
CA PHE A 28 -3.56 16.30 -2.20
C PHE A 28 -3.17 15.19 -1.23
N VAL A 29 -1.90 15.11 -0.81
CA VAL A 29 -1.43 14.08 0.12
C VAL A 29 -2.16 14.19 1.45
N PHE A 30 -2.13 15.34 2.14
CA PHE A 30 -2.80 15.48 3.44
C PHE A 30 -4.33 15.28 3.37
N GLY A 31 -4.96 15.64 2.26
CA GLY A 31 -6.39 15.44 2.05
C GLY A 31 -6.75 14.01 1.68
N PHE A 32 -5.94 13.34 0.87
CA PHE A 32 -6.18 11.97 0.42
C PHE A 32 -5.81 10.93 1.48
N PHE A 33 -4.88 11.30 2.36
CA PHE A 33 -4.26 10.47 3.38
C PHE A 33 -4.35 11.13 4.78
N PRO A 34 -5.56 11.23 5.36
CA PRO A 34 -5.73 11.87 6.67
C PRO A 34 -5.05 11.06 7.78
N VAL A 35 -4.24 11.72 8.61
CA VAL A 35 -3.69 11.13 9.85
C VAL A 35 -4.80 11.08 10.90
N LYS A 36 -5.10 9.89 11.39
CA LYS A 36 -6.16 9.67 12.38
C LYS A 36 -5.57 9.75 13.80
N PRO A 37 -6.18 10.50 14.73
CA PRO A 37 -5.80 10.42 16.13
C PRO A 37 -6.19 9.05 16.69
N THR A 38 -5.21 8.21 17.00
CA THR A 38 -5.42 6.92 17.67
C THR A 38 -5.20 7.06 19.18
N LEU A 39 -5.79 6.14 19.94
CA LEU A 39 -5.41 5.91 21.32
C LEU A 39 -4.09 5.15 21.33
N SER A 40 -3.14 5.58 22.17
CA SER A 40 -1.83 4.96 22.30
C SER A 40 -1.84 3.78 23.27
N GLY A 41 -1.00 2.79 22.99
CA GLY A 41 -0.85 1.60 23.81
C GLY A 41 -2.02 0.65 23.69
N ASP A 42 -2.07 -0.32 24.60
CA ASP A 42 -3.01 -1.43 24.50
C ASP A 42 -4.12 -1.33 25.54
N SER A 43 -5.25 -1.96 25.25
CA SER A 43 -6.33 -2.11 26.21
C SER A 43 -5.92 -3.04 27.35
N GLY A 44 -6.24 -2.64 28.59
CA GLY A 44 -6.08 -3.41 29.80
C GLY A 44 -7.33 -3.37 30.69
N SER A 45 -7.12 -3.32 32.01
CA SER A 45 -8.20 -3.27 33.02
C SER A 45 -9.16 -2.08 32.83
N GLU A 46 -8.67 -0.98 32.25
CA GLU A 46 -9.48 0.20 31.99
C GLU A 46 -10.61 -0.09 31.00
N SER A 47 -10.46 -1.08 30.11
CA SER A 47 -11.53 -1.50 29.20
C SER A 47 -12.80 -1.92 29.94
N PHE A 48 -12.68 -2.36 31.20
CA PHE A 48 -13.78 -2.84 32.04
C PHE A 48 -14.31 -1.82 33.05
N ARG A 49 -13.80 -0.58 33.02
CA ARG A 49 -14.18 0.50 33.92
C ARG A 49 -14.81 1.65 33.14
N ALA A 50 -15.60 2.50 33.80
CA ALA A 50 -16.19 3.66 33.14
C ALA A 50 -15.08 4.67 32.72
N PRO A 51 -15.13 5.25 31.51
CA PRO A 51 -14.12 6.21 31.03
C PRO A 51 -13.91 7.45 31.91
N MET A 52 -14.89 7.76 32.76
CA MET A 52 -14.92 8.97 33.60
C MET A 52 -14.30 8.79 35.00
N CYS A 53 -13.96 7.56 35.40
CA CYS A 53 -13.56 7.25 36.79
C CYS A 53 -12.08 6.89 36.99
N TYR A 54 -11.18 7.25 36.07
CA TYR A 54 -9.74 6.99 36.27
C TYR A 54 -8.82 8.14 35.84
N ALA A 55 -7.89 8.47 36.75
CA ALA A 55 -6.79 9.42 36.55
C ALA A 55 -5.39 8.79 36.68
N ASN A 56 -5.22 7.53 37.07
CA ASN A 56 -3.90 6.87 37.12
C ASN A 56 -3.98 5.39 36.76
N GLN A 57 -3.31 4.97 35.67
CA GLN A 57 -2.98 3.57 35.47
C GLN A 57 -2.05 3.14 36.61
N ASN A 58 -2.42 2.15 37.41
CA ASN A 58 -1.44 1.49 38.26
C ASN A 58 -0.50 0.73 37.33
N GLU A 59 0.73 1.23 37.15
CA GLU A 59 1.76 0.55 36.35
C GLU A 59 1.95 -0.91 36.76
N SER A 60 1.65 -1.25 38.03
CA SER A 60 1.69 -2.60 38.58
C SER A 60 0.77 -3.62 37.90
N GLU A 61 -0.32 -3.19 37.22
CA GLU A 61 -1.23 -4.12 36.53
C GLU A 61 -0.62 -4.67 35.23
N ARG A 62 0.37 -3.99 34.63
CA ARG A 62 1.04 -4.43 33.39
C ARG A 62 2.03 -5.58 33.61
N ASP A 63 2.53 -5.73 34.83
CA ASP A 63 3.54 -6.73 35.20
C ASP A 63 2.93 -8.00 35.83
N LEU A 64 1.59 -8.11 35.86
CA LEU A 64 0.91 -9.27 36.42
C LEU A 64 1.20 -10.54 35.59
N PRO A 65 1.41 -11.70 36.24
CA PRO A 65 1.47 -12.97 35.55
C PRO A 65 0.18 -13.23 34.74
N PRO A 66 0.26 -13.92 33.58
CA PRO A 66 -0.89 -14.10 32.69
C PRO A 66 -2.15 -14.69 33.35
N HIS A 67 -2.00 -15.61 34.29
CA HIS A 67 -3.13 -16.24 35.01
C HIS A 67 -3.83 -15.29 35.99
N GLU A 68 -3.05 -14.43 36.67
CA GLU A 68 -3.59 -13.40 37.56
C GLU A 68 -4.31 -12.33 36.75
N LEU A 69 -3.73 -11.94 35.60
CA LEU A 69 -4.35 -11.01 34.67
C LEU A 69 -5.67 -11.54 34.11
N GLN A 70 -5.73 -12.82 33.74
CA GLN A 70 -6.96 -13.48 33.30
C GLN A 70 -8.04 -13.41 34.38
N SER A 71 -7.68 -13.73 35.62
CA SER A 71 -8.60 -13.71 36.77
C SER A 71 -9.12 -12.29 37.05
N LEU A 72 -8.23 -11.29 36.98
CA LEU A 72 -8.59 -9.88 37.12
C LEU A 72 -9.57 -9.42 36.04
N TYR A 73 -9.35 -9.80 34.77
CA TYR A 73 -10.27 -9.46 33.68
C TYR A 73 -11.63 -10.11 33.84
N GLN A 74 -11.66 -11.36 34.31
CA GLN A 74 -12.91 -12.06 34.59
C GLN A 74 -13.70 -11.38 35.72
N GLU A 75 -13.02 -10.96 36.78
CA GLU A 75 -13.64 -10.22 37.89
C GLU A 75 -14.18 -8.86 37.44
N LEU A 76 -13.35 -8.06 36.75
CA LEU A 76 -13.71 -6.69 36.34
C LEU A 76 -14.78 -6.65 35.25
N SER A 77 -14.75 -7.59 34.30
CA SER A 77 -15.75 -7.64 33.22
C SER A 77 -17.14 -7.91 33.78
N GLY A 78 -17.26 -8.76 34.80
CA GLY A 78 -18.54 -9.26 35.33
C GLY A 78 -19.25 -10.22 34.36
N ILE A 79 -18.55 -10.69 33.32
CA ILE A 79 -19.09 -11.58 32.27
C ILE A 79 -18.21 -12.84 32.21
N PRO A 80 -18.78 -14.04 32.40
CA PRO A 80 -18.01 -15.26 32.23
C PRO A 80 -17.70 -15.48 30.74
N PRO A 81 -16.51 -16.01 30.38
CA PRO A 81 -16.22 -16.36 29.00
C PRO A 81 -17.21 -17.44 28.51
N LEU A 82 -17.77 -17.25 27.31
CA LEU A 82 -18.70 -18.21 26.70
C LEU A 82 -17.98 -19.39 26.06
N TYR A 83 -16.73 -19.15 25.64
CA TYR A 83 -15.92 -20.12 24.91
C TYR A 83 -14.51 -20.20 25.47
N ASP A 84 -13.98 -21.41 25.43
CA ASP A 84 -12.65 -21.75 25.94
C ASP A 84 -11.64 -21.85 24.80
N GLN A 85 -12.10 -22.26 23.61
CA GLN A 85 -11.30 -22.37 22.39
C GLN A 85 -11.95 -21.64 21.21
N LEU A 86 -11.12 -21.05 20.35
CA LEU A 86 -11.52 -20.42 19.09
C LEU A 86 -10.82 -21.12 17.92
N ILE A 87 -11.58 -21.45 16.89
CA ILE A 87 -11.03 -21.80 15.58
C ILE A 87 -11.48 -20.70 14.62
N LEU A 88 -10.52 -19.93 14.11
CA LEU A 88 -10.74 -18.87 13.14
C LEU A 88 -10.32 -19.38 11.76
N MET A 89 -11.30 -19.74 10.94
CA MET A 89 -11.09 -20.19 9.56
C MET A 89 -11.36 -19.03 8.60
N VAL A 90 -10.29 -18.52 7.98
CA VAL A 90 -10.37 -17.52 6.92
C VAL A 90 -10.38 -18.23 5.57
N ILE A 91 -11.40 -17.97 4.76
CA ILE A 91 -11.47 -18.41 3.36
C ILE A 91 -11.33 -17.14 2.52
N ASP A 92 -10.14 -16.93 1.96
CA ASP A 92 -9.80 -15.73 1.19
C ASP A 92 -10.75 -15.56 0.00
N GLY A 93 -11.28 -14.35 -0.16
CA GLY A 93 -12.12 -13.95 -1.28
C GLY A 93 -13.54 -14.54 -1.33
N LEU A 94 -14.02 -15.25 -0.29
CA LEU A 94 -15.35 -15.87 -0.27
C LEU A 94 -16.49 -14.84 -0.10
N PRO A 95 -17.31 -14.58 -1.14
CA PRO A 95 -18.43 -13.65 -1.02
C PRO A 95 -19.54 -14.23 -0.15
N ALA A 96 -20.14 -13.41 0.70
CA ALA A 96 -21.24 -13.85 1.57
C ALA A 96 -22.42 -14.44 0.77
N GLU A 97 -22.71 -13.86 -0.40
CA GLU A 97 -23.82 -14.29 -1.25
C GLU A 97 -23.71 -15.72 -1.77
N PHE A 98 -22.51 -16.32 -1.80
CA PHE A 98 -22.33 -17.72 -2.19
C PHE A 98 -22.93 -18.68 -1.15
N VAL A 99 -23.05 -18.25 0.11
CA VAL A 99 -23.52 -19.08 1.22
C VAL A 99 -24.86 -18.60 1.78
N LEU A 100 -25.05 -17.28 1.90
CA LEU A 100 -26.24 -16.68 2.52
C LEU A 100 -27.27 -16.19 1.50
N GLY A 101 -26.86 -16.01 0.25
CA GLY A 101 -27.67 -15.39 -0.79
C GLY A 101 -27.63 -13.87 -0.72
N LYS A 102 -28.49 -13.17 -1.45
CA LYS A 102 -28.48 -11.69 -1.56
C LYS A 102 -29.89 -11.13 -1.68
N ASN A 103 -30.16 -10.02 -0.98
CA ASN A 103 -31.44 -9.30 -1.05
C ASN A 103 -32.67 -10.20 -0.79
N GLY A 104 -32.56 -11.09 0.21
CA GLY A 104 -33.63 -12.04 0.56
C GLY A 104 -33.80 -13.20 -0.42
N ARG A 105 -32.93 -13.33 -1.44
CA ARG A 105 -32.87 -14.49 -2.33
C ARG A 105 -31.81 -15.46 -1.81
N PRO A 106 -32.08 -16.78 -1.81
CA PRO A 106 -31.07 -17.77 -1.42
C PRO A 106 -29.90 -17.82 -2.43
N PRO A 107 -28.79 -18.48 -2.08
CA PRO A 107 -27.71 -18.75 -3.01
C PRO A 107 -28.17 -19.54 -4.24
N THR A 108 -27.34 -19.55 -5.28
CA THR A 108 -27.62 -20.38 -6.46
C THR A 108 -27.64 -21.87 -6.09
N LYS A 109 -28.41 -22.67 -6.83
CA LYS A 109 -28.49 -24.12 -6.60
C LYS A 109 -27.10 -24.78 -6.61
N THR A 110 -26.25 -24.39 -7.55
CA THR A 110 -24.86 -24.87 -7.65
C THR A 110 -24.06 -24.63 -6.38
N PHE A 111 -24.17 -23.45 -5.77
CA PHE A 111 -23.43 -23.14 -4.54
C PHE A 111 -24.03 -23.79 -3.30
N MET A 112 -25.36 -23.92 -3.22
CA MET A 112 -26.00 -24.70 -2.16
C MET A 112 -25.58 -26.17 -2.19
N GLU A 113 -25.54 -26.77 -3.38
CA GLU A 113 -25.09 -28.15 -3.59
C GLU A 113 -23.59 -28.33 -3.38
N ALA A 114 -22.81 -27.25 -3.51
CA ALA A 114 -21.38 -27.25 -3.22
C ALA A 114 -21.07 -27.11 -1.72
N MET A 115 -21.97 -26.55 -0.90
CA MET A 115 -21.77 -26.43 0.56
C MET A 115 -22.91 -27.04 1.39
N PRO A 116 -23.29 -28.31 1.15
CA PRO A 116 -24.48 -28.90 1.76
C PRO A 116 -24.39 -28.98 3.30
N TYR A 117 -23.20 -29.19 3.87
CA TYR A 117 -23.04 -29.29 5.32
C TYR A 117 -23.25 -27.93 5.97
N THR A 118 -22.61 -26.88 5.45
CA THR A 118 -22.76 -25.50 5.93
C THR A 118 -24.22 -25.04 5.82
N GLN A 119 -24.90 -25.36 4.71
CA GLN A 119 -26.33 -25.08 4.55
C GLN A 119 -27.16 -25.81 5.62
N SER A 120 -26.83 -27.06 5.96
CA SER A 120 -27.52 -27.80 7.03
C SER A 120 -27.34 -27.18 8.42
N LEU A 121 -26.15 -26.63 8.72
CA LEU A 121 -25.89 -25.95 9.99
C LEU A 121 -26.71 -24.67 10.12
N LEU A 122 -26.82 -23.90 9.04
CA LEU A 122 -27.65 -22.69 8.97
C LEU A 122 -29.14 -23.04 9.13
N ALA A 123 -29.63 -24.05 8.40
CA ALA A 123 -31.03 -24.49 8.48
C ALA A 123 -31.42 -25.01 9.87
N ASN A 124 -30.51 -25.67 10.57
CA ASN A 124 -30.74 -26.23 11.91
C ASN A 124 -30.50 -25.21 13.04
N GLY A 125 -30.14 -23.96 12.74
CA GLY A 125 -29.85 -22.92 13.74
C GLY A 125 -28.59 -23.19 14.59
N THR A 126 -27.71 -24.07 14.11
CA THR A 126 -26.41 -24.38 14.74
C THR A 126 -25.31 -23.41 14.27
N ALA A 127 -25.52 -22.81 13.10
CA ALA A 127 -24.73 -21.70 12.59
C ALA A 127 -25.58 -20.43 12.45
N LYS A 128 -24.97 -19.27 12.68
CA LYS A 128 -25.56 -17.96 12.40
C LYS A 128 -24.66 -17.20 11.42
N GLY A 129 -25.24 -16.77 10.31
CA GLY A 129 -24.52 -16.14 9.21
C GLY A 129 -24.83 -14.66 9.03
N TYR A 130 -23.81 -13.90 8.65
CA TYR A 130 -23.88 -12.46 8.42
C TYR A 130 -23.12 -12.07 7.15
N HIS A 131 -23.61 -11.03 6.49
CA HIS A 131 -22.92 -10.26 5.48
C HIS A 131 -21.98 -9.27 6.18
N ALA A 132 -20.72 -9.66 6.36
CA ALA A 132 -19.70 -8.79 6.96
C ALA A 132 -19.17 -7.83 5.90
N LYS A 133 -19.54 -6.54 6.00
CA LYS A 133 -19.10 -5.51 5.06
C LYS A 133 -17.65 -5.13 5.35
N ALA A 134 -16.77 -5.47 4.41
CA ALA A 134 -15.36 -5.14 4.43
C ALA A 134 -15.15 -3.72 3.87
N THR A 135 -14.57 -2.83 4.67
CA THR A 135 -14.27 -1.46 4.22
C THR A 135 -13.12 -1.47 3.19
N PRO A 136 -13.15 -0.68 2.12
CA PRO A 136 -12.03 -0.58 1.18
C PRO A 136 -10.73 -0.07 1.83
N PRO A 137 -9.54 -0.47 1.33
CA PRO A 137 -9.33 -1.39 0.22
C PRO A 137 -9.57 -2.85 0.65
N THR A 138 -10.23 -3.60 -0.22
CA THR A 138 -10.57 -5.02 -0.04
C THR A 138 -9.40 -5.90 -0.48
N VAL A 139 -8.27 -5.74 0.21
CA VAL A 139 -7.03 -6.51 0.00
C VAL A 139 -6.72 -7.28 1.29
N THR A 140 -6.24 -8.50 1.16
CA THR A 140 -6.03 -9.47 2.26
C THR A 140 -5.40 -8.85 3.51
N MET A 141 -4.17 -8.31 3.42
CA MET A 141 -3.46 -7.82 4.61
C MET A 141 -4.21 -6.70 5.37
N PRO A 142 -4.71 -5.61 4.73
CA PRO A 142 -5.56 -4.63 5.40
C PRO A 142 -6.81 -5.22 6.07
N ARG A 143 -7.42 -6.23 5.46
CA ARG A 143 -8.65 -6.86 5.96
C ARG A 143 -8.38 -7.76 7.16
N LEU A 144 -7.30 -8.55 7.14
CA LEU A 144 -6.85 -9.31 8.31
C LEU A 144 -6.59 -8.39 9.51
N LYS A 145 -5.93 -7.24 9.30
CA LYS A 145 -5.74 -6.23 10.35
C LYS A 145 -7.07 -5.72 10.91
N ALA A 146 -8.05 -5.44 10.03
CA ALA A 146 -9.37 -4.97 10.45
C ALA A 146 -10.14 -6.02 11.27
N ILE A 147 -10.08 -7.30 10.88
CA ILE A 147 -10.74 -8.42 11.57
C ILE A 147 -10.23 -8.55 13.02
N VAL A 148 -8.91 -8.46 13.24
CA VAL A 148 -8.35 -8.67 14.59
C VAL A 148 -8.27 -7.42 15.46
N SER A 149 -8.18 -6.22 14.87
CA SER A 149 -8.12 -4.96 15.65
C SER A 149 -9.49 -4.32 15.83
N GLY A 150 -10.43 -4.60 14.93
CA GLY A 150 -11.68 -3.86 14.81
C GLY A 150 -11.48 -2.39 14.43
N ALA A 151 -10.28 -2.01 13.98
CA ALA A 151 -9.96 -0.66 13.54
C ALA A 151 -10.08 -0.54 12.01
N ILE A 152 -10.51 0.62 11.54
CA ILE A 152 -10.55 0.92 10.10
C ILE A 152 -9.21 1.56 9.70
N GLY A 153 -8.36 0.77 9.05
CA GLY A 153 -7.08 1.23 8.50
C GLY A 153 -7.24 2.40 7.53
N GLY A 154 -6.28 3.32 7.51
CA GLY A 154 -6.16 4.37 6.50
C GLY A 154 -5.47 3.85 5.24
N PHE A 155 -5.63 4.58 4.12
CA PHE A 155 -4.93 4.23 2.88
C PHE A 155 -3.39 4.40 2.99
N LEU A 156 -2.90 5.25 3.91
CA LEU A 156 -1.47 5.31 4.26
C LEU A 156 -0.98 4.04 4.93
N ASP A 157 -1.81 3.42 5.78
CA ASP A 157 -1.41 2.18 6.44
C ASP A 157 -1.16 1.14 5.35
N VAL A 158 -1.99 1.07 4.31
CA VAL A 158 -1.76 0.19 3.16
C VAL A 158 -0.49 0.55 2.39
N ALA A 159 -0.26 1.86 2.14
CA ALA A 159 0.93 2.35 1.43
C ALA A 159 2.26 2.06 2.18
N PHE A 160 2.29 2.24 3.50
CA PHE A 160 3.46 1.92 4.33
C PHE A 160 3.60 0.41 4.59
N ASN A 161 2.52 -0.36 4.41
CA ASN A 161 2.50 -1.82 4.58
C ASN A 161 2.74 -2.62 3.30
N PHE A 162 3.07 -2.00 2.15
CA PHE A 162 3.50 -2.73 0.95
C PHE A 162 4.73 -3.63 1.18
N ASN A 163 5.44 -3.47 2.30
CA ASN A 163 6.53 -4.36 2.73
C ASN A 163 6.17 -5.26 3.94
N THR A 164 4.88 -5.55 4.15
CA THR A 164 4.31 -6.36 5.26
C THR A 164 5.04 -6.17 6.60
N GLN A 165 4.84 -5.03 7.25
CA GLN A 165 5.40 -4.77 8.58
C GLN A 165 4.51 -5.38 9.67
N ALA A 166 5.13 -5.78 10.78
CA ALA A 166 4.43 -6.27 11.97
C ALA A 166 3.32 -5.30 12.42
N LEU A 167 2.16 -5.82 12.79
CA LEU A 167 1.09 -5.02 13.38
C LEU A 167 1.46 -4.76 14.85
N LEU A 168 1.90 -3.54 15.13
CA LEU A 168 2.28 -3.11 16.48
C LEU A 168 1.09 -2.59 17.30
N ASP A 169 -0.01 -2.23 16.63
CA ASP A 169 -1.21 -1.74 17.31
C ASP A 169 -1.92 -2.86 18.06
N ASP A 170 -2.63 -2.48 19.12
CA ASP A 170 -3.43 -3.38 19.93
C ASP A 170 -4.47 -4.14 19.10
N ASN A 171 -4.58 -5.44 19.35
CA ASN A 171 -5.41 -6.36 18.59
C ASN A 171 -5.79 -7.59 19.42
N LEU A 172 -6.79 -8.33 18.96
CA LEU A 172 -7.35 -9.47 19.67
C LEU A 172 -6.32 -10.58 19.96
N LEU A 173 -5.39 -10.84 19.03
CA LEU A 173 -4.34 -11.86 19.23
C LEU A 173 -3.36 -11.45 20.32
N GLY A 174 -2.97 -10.18 20.35
CA GLY A 174 -2.18 -9.59 21.43
C GLY A 174 -2.88 -9.71 22.78
N GLN A 175 -4.18 -9.43 22.83
CA GLN A 175 -4.99 -9.57 24.05
C GLN A 175 -5.05 -11.01 24.56
N PHE A 176 -5.18 -12.00 23.67
CA PHE A 176 -5.09 -13.41 24.04
C PHE A 176 -3.70 -13.81 24.54
N SER A 177 -2.64 -13.35 23.88
CA SER A 177 -1.26 -13.63 24.27
C SER A 177 -0.95 -13.13 25.69
N LYS A 178 -1.42 -11.94 26.06
CA LYS A 178 -1.21 -11.34 27.39
C LYS A 178 -1.77 -12.17 28.54
N ILE A 179 -2.91 -12.81 28.33
CA ILE A 179 -3.51 -13.72 29.32
C ILE A 179 -3.00 -15.17 29.17
N GLY A 180 -1.93 -15.38 28.40
CA GLY A 180 -1.23 -16.66 28.30
C GLY A 180 -1.94 -17.69 27.43
N ARG A 181 -2.89 -17.26 26.58
CA ARG A 181 -3.55 -18.17 25.63
C ARG A 181 -2.60 -18.55 24.51
N LYS A 182 -2.54 -19.85 24.24
CA LYS A 182 -1.66 -20.45 23.25
C LYS A 182 -2.32 -20.49 21.87
N MET A 183 -1.58 -20.13 20.84
CA MET A 183 -2.10 -19.93 19.49
C MET A 183 -1.32 -20.74 18.46
N VAL A 184 -2.04 -21.37 17.53
CA VAL A 184 -1.50 -22.12 16.39
C VAL A 184 -2.00 -21.46 15.09
N MET A 185 -1.16 -21.41 14.07
CA MET A 185 -1.52 -20.85 12.75
C MET A 185 -1.10 -21.79 11.62
N CYS A 186 -2.02 -22.14 10.72
CA CYS A 186 -1.71 -22.83 9.47
C CYS A 186 -2.37 -22.04 8.33
N GLY A 187 -1.63 -21.66 7.28
CA GLY A 187 -2.20 -20.89 6.18
C GLY A 187 -1.27 -19.81 5.65
N ASP A 188 -1.82 -18.77 5.02
CA ASP A 188 -1.06 -17.66 4.45
C ASP A 188 -0.01 -17.07 5.41
N GLU A 189 1.25 -17.07 4.99
CA GLU A 189 2.40 -16.53 5.75
C GLU A 189 2.26 -15.05 6.15
N THR A 190 1.31 -14.31 5.56
CA THR A 190 0.96 -12.95 5.99
C THR A 190 0.71 -12.87 7.50
N TRP A 191 0.09 -13.87 8.13
CA TRP A 191 -0.11 -13.89 9.59
C TRP A 191 1.22 -13.90 10.36
N LEU A 192 2.24 -14.63 9.89
CA LEU A 192 3.55 -14.71 10.55
C LEU A 192 4.29 -13.37 10.47
N LYS A 193 4.13 -12.65 9.35
CA LYS A 193 4.73 -11.33 9.16
C LYS A 193 4.03 -10.27 10.00
N LEU A 194 2.70 -10.34 10.11
CA LEU A 194 1.90 -9.42 10.93
C LEU A 194 2.09 -9.64 12.43
N PHE A 195 2.26 -10.88 12.87
CA PHE A 195 2.26 -11.30 14.27
C PHE A 195 3.50 -12.10 14.65
N PRO A 196 4.71 -11.54 14.50
CA PRO A 196 5.95 -12.27 14.73
C PRO A 196 6.05 -12.73 16.19
N GLY A 197 6.34 -14.02 16.39
CA GLY A 197 6.56 -14.61 17.72
C GLY A 197 5.29 -14.91 18.54
N LEU A 198 4.08 -14.72 17.99
CA LEU A 198 2.83 -14.99 18.71
C LEU A 198 2.37 -16.46 18.65
N PHE A 199 2.76 -17.23 17.63
CA PHE A 199 2.28 -18.60 17.44
C PHE A 199 3.25 -19.63 18.03
N MET A 200 2.74 -20.53 18.87
CA MET A 200 3.55 -21.61 19.47
C MET A 200 3.91 -22.71 18.46
N ARG A 201 3.04 -22.91 17.48
CA ARG A 201 3.23 -23.78 16.31
C ARG A 201 2.66 -23.05 15.12
N HIS A 202 3.35 -23.15 13.99
CA HIS A 202 2.85 -22.56 12.77
C HIS A 202 3.36 -23.25 11.51
N ASP A 203 2.57 -23.16 10.44
CA ASP A 203 2.92 -23.60 9.10
C ASP A 203 2.45 -22.57 8.07
N GLY A 204 3.39 -21.79 7.55
CA GLY A 204 3.14 -20.69 6.62
C GLY A 204 3.17 -21.15 5.17
N VAL A 205 2.15 -20.77 4.41
CA VAL A 205 2.00 -21.04 2.98
C VAL A 205 2.18 -19.74 2.21
N SER A 206 2.95 -19.78 1.12
CA SER A 206 3.19 -18.61 0.27
C SER A 206 2.00 -18.34 -0.64
N SER A 207 1.46 -17.12 -0.58
CA SER A 207 0.35 -16.63 -1.41
C SER A 207 0.77 -16.12 -2.80
N PHE A 208 2.07 -16.08 -3.10
CA PHE A 208 2.57 -15.45 -4.34
C PHE A 208 2.27 -16.21 -5.63
N PHE A 209 1.83 -17.47 -5.57
CA PHE A 209 1.58 -18.31 -6.74
C PHE A 209 0.07 -18.55 -6.96
N VAL A 210 -0.61 -17.53 -7.47
CA VAL A 210 -2.07 -17.50 -7.73
C VAL A 210 -2.56 -18.63 -8.64
N LYS A 211 -1.69 -19.27 -9.42
CA LYS A 211 -2.08 -20.41 -10.28
C LYS A 211 -2.21 -21.73 -9.52
N ASP A 212 -1.73 -21.82 -8.30
CA ASP A 212 -1.94 -23.00 -7.45
C ASP A 212 -3.24 -22.86 -6.68
N THR A 213 -4.24 -23.61 -7.11
CA THR A 213 -5.56 -23.66 -6.46
C THR A 213 -5.73 -24.89 -5.59
N VAL A 214 -4.73 -25.76 -5.45
CA VAL A 214 -4.89 -27.09 -4.83
C VAL A 214 -3.85 -27.35 -3.75
N GLU A 215 -2.56 -27.24 -4.07
CA GLU A 215 -1.49 -27.50 -3.10
C GLU A 215 -1.48 -26.44 -2.00
N VAL A 216 -1.86 -25.20 -2.32
CA VAL A 216 -2.01 -24.10 -1.34
C VAL A 216 -2.94 -24.50 -0.19
N ASP A 217 -4.12 -25.05 -0.48
CA ASP A 217 -5.11 -25.44 0.52
C ASP A 217 -4.78 -26.80 1.17
N LYS A 218 -4.17 -27.73 0.42
CA LYS A 218 -3.64 -28.97 1.00
C LYS A 218 -2.57 -28.69 2.03
N ASN A 219 -1.72 -27.70 1.81
CA ASN A 219 -0.68 -27.32 2.77
C ASN A 219 -1.27 -26.74 4.06
N VAL A 220 -2.42 -26.08 4.00
CA VAL A 220 -3.17 -25.68 5.21
C VAL A 220 -3.75 -26.89 5.92
N SER A 221 -4.37 -27.80 5.17
CA SER A 221 -5.09 -28.95 5.72
C SER A 221 -4.21 -30.10 6.20
N ARG A 222 -2.94 -30.21 5.76
CA ARG A 222 -2.07 -31.36 6.05
C ARG A 222 -1.82 -31.59 7.55
N HIS A 223 -1.88 -30.54 8.36
CA HIS A 223 -1.72 -30.61 9.81
C HIS A 223 -3.04 -30.48 10.58
N LEU A 224 -4.16 -30.24 9.90
CA LEU A 224 -5.44 -29.94 10.54
C LEU A 224 -5.88 -31.07 11.48
N SER A 225 -5.90 -32.32 11.00
CA SER A 225 -6.30 -33.47 11.83
C SER A 225 -5.38 -33.67 13.03
N TYR A 226 -4.08 -33.37 12.88
CA TYR A 226 -3.12 -33.43 13.98
C TYR A 226 -3.43 -32.36 15.02
N GLU A 227 -3.60 -31.09 14.62
CA GLU A 227 -3.89 -30.00 15.55
C GLU A 227 -5.26 -30.14 16.23
N LEU A 228 -6.28 -30.62 15.51
CA LEU A 228 -7.60 -30.92 16.10
C LEU A 228 -7.56 -32.05 17.13
N SER A 229 -6.56 -32.94 17.09
CA SER A 229 -6.37 -34.00 18.09
C SER A 229 -5.64 -33.52 19.36
N LYS A 230 -5.18 -32.26 19.40
CA LYS A 230 -4.43 -31.68 20.51
C LYS A 230 -5.30 -30.76 21.37
N ASN A 231 -5.04 -30.80 22.68
CA ASN A 231 -5.74 -30.00 23.68
C ASN A 231 -4.89 -28.88 24.30
N ASP A 232 -3.72 -28.60 23.73
CA ASP A 232 -2.69 -27.71 24.30
C ASP A 232 -2.73 -26.27 23.76
N TRP A 233 -3.68 -25.96 22.87
CA TRP A 233 -3.90 -24.63 22.31
C TRP A 233 -5.28 -24.06 22.68
N ASN A 234 -5.42 -22.74 22.59
CA ASN A 234 -6.66 -21.99 22.83
C ASN A 234 -7.20 -21.33 21.56
N LEU A 235 -6.34 -20.99 20.61
CA LEU A 235 -6.72 -20.45 19.31
C LEU A 235 -6.04 -21.22 18.19
N LEU A 236 -6.80 -21.63 17.18
CA LEU A 236 -6.30 -22.16 15.91
C LEU A 236 -6.74 -21.24 14.78
N ILE A 237 -5.78 -20.68 14.04
CA ILE A 237 -6.03 -19.88 12.84
C ILE A 237 -5.75 -20.74 11.62
N LEU A 238 -6.73 -20.82 10.71
CA LEU A 238 -6.61 -21.44 9.40
C LEU A 238 -6.84 -20.37 8.35
N HIS A 239 -5.99 -20.25 7.34
CA HIS A 239 -6.18 -19.29 6.26
C HIS A 239 -5.99 -19.95 4.89
N TYR A 240 -7.11 -20.22 4.22
CA TYR A 240 -7.21 -20.86 2.91
C TYR A 240 -7.23 -19.82 1.79
N LEU A 241 -6.44 -20.03 0.74
CA LEU A 241 -6.20 -19.09 -0.37
C LEU A 241 -6.79 -19.57 -1.69
N GLY A 242 -7.07 -20.87 -1.82
CA GLY A 242 -7.39 -21.48 -3.11
C GLY A 242 -8.68 -20.97 -3.75
N LEU A 243 -9.63 -20.45 -2.96
CA LEU A 243 -10.87 -19.86 -3.48
C LEU A 243 -10.62 -18.53 -4.19
N ASP A 244 -9.87 -17.62 -3.56
CA ASP A 244 -9.45 -16.36 -4.18
C ASP A 244 -8.63 -16.62 -5.46
N HIS A 245 -7.70 -17.59 -5.40
CA HIS A 245 -6.92 -18.02 -6.57
C HIS A 245 -7.81 -18.51 -7.72
N VAL A 246 -8.85 -19.31 -7.44
CA VAL A 246 -9.84 -19.72 -8.44
C VAL A 246 -10.59 -18.51 -9.01
N GLY A 247 -10.92 -17.54 -8.15
CA GLY A 247 -11.47 -16.25 -8.53
C GLY A 247 -10.60 -15.53 -9.56
N HIS A 248 -9.34 -15.23 -9.25
CA HIS A 248 -8.42 -14.54 -10.17
C HIS A 248 -8.23 -15.25 -11.51
N ILE A 249 -8.25 -16.58 -11.53
CA ILE A 249 -8.04 -17.36 -12.77
C ILE A 249 -9.28 -17.35 -13.68
N GLY A 250 -10.47 -17.52 -13.10
CA GLY A 250 -11.68 -17.86 -13.87
C GLY A 250 -12.94 -17.07 -13.51
N GLY A 251 -12.84 -16.11 -12.59
CA GLY A 251 -13.94 -15.35 -12.03
C GLY A 251 -14.91 -16.20 -11.19
N ARG A 252 -16.02 -15.57 -10.80
CA ARG A 252 -17.04 -16.18 -9.93
C ARG A 252 -17.71 -17.41 -10.54
N ASN A 253 -17.81 -17.45 -11.87
CA ASN A 253 -18.45 -18.51 -12.62
C ASN A 253 -17.45 -19.58 -13.11
N SER A 254 -16.23 -19.58 -12.57
CA SER A 254 -15.22 -20.59 -12.87
C SER A 254 -15.76 -22.00 -12.60
N PRO A 255 -15.51 -22.98 -13.49
CA PRO A 255 -15.90 -24.37 -13.25
C PRO A 255 -15.19 -24.98 -12.01
N LEU A 256 -14.12 -24.35 -11.53
CA LEU A 256 -13.40 -24.76 -10.32
C LEU A 256 -14.01 -24.18 -9.04
N MET A 257 -14.95 -23.22 -9.12
CA MET A 257 -15.50 -22.56 -7.95
C MET A 257 -16.33 -23.51 -7.08
N ALA A 258 -17.24 -24.28 -7.68
CA ALA A 258 -18.06 -25.25 -6.93
C ALA A 258 -17.23 -26.39 -6.30
N PRO A 259 -16.30 -27.04 -7.01
CA PRO A 259 -15.37 -27.99 -6.37
C PRO A 259 -14.58 -27.40 -5.20
N LYS A 260 -14.14 -26.14 -5.32
CA LYS A 260 -13.41 -25.44 -4.27
C LYS A 260 -14.28 -25.14 -3.04
N LEU A 261 -15.54 -24.74 -3.25
CA LEU A 261 -16.52 -24.59 -2.17
C LEU A 261 -16.82 -25.93 -1.46
N MET A 262 -16.89 -27.04 -2.21
CA MET A 262 -17.04 -28.39 -1.62
C MET A 262 -15.85 -28.76 -0.72
N GLU A 263 -14.63 -28.40 -1.12
CA GLU A 263 -13.45 -28.60 -0.28
C GLU A 263 -13.55 -27.81 1.03
N MET A 264 -13.98 -26.56 0.98
CA MET A 264 -14.16 -25.74 2.18
C MET A 264 -15.29 -26.26 3.07
N ASP A 265 -16.40 -26.73 2.50
CA ASP A 265 -17.50 -27.34 3.24
C ASP A 265 -17.06 -28.60 4.00
N GLU A 266 -16.20 -29.41 3.38
CA GLU A 266 -15.62 -30.60 3.98
C GLU A 266 -14.67 -30.26 5.15
N VAL A 267 -13.88 -29.19 5.03
CA VAL A 267 -13.06 -28.68 6.13
C VAL A 267 -13.93 -28.19 7.29
N VAL A 268 -14.99 -27.41 7.01
CA VAL A 268 -15.96 -26.98 8.03
C VAL A 268 -16.58 -28.18 8.73
N ARG A 269 -16.94 -29.22 7.98
CA ARG A 269 -17.47 -30.48 8.53
C ARG A 269 -16.47 -31.18 9.44
N MET A 270 -15.21 -31.29 9.02
CA MET A 270 -14.15 -31.93 9.80
C MET A 270 -13.92 -31.21 11.13
N ILE A 271 -13.84 -29.88 11.11
CA ILE A 271 -13.62 -29.07 12.30
C ILE A 271 -14.82 -29.18 13.25
N HIS A 272 -16.03 -28.96 12.73
CA HIS A 272 -17.25 -29.01 13.53
C HIS A 272 -17.47 -30.40 14.16
N ALA A 273 -17.27 -31.48 13.40
CA ALA A 273 -17.36 -32.84 13.93
C ALA A 273 -16.34 -33.09 15.04
N SER A 274 -15.09 -32.67 14.87
CA SER A 274 -14.03 -32.85 15.87
C SER A 274 -14.32 -32.06 17.16
N ALA A 275 -14.82 -30.83 17.02
CA ALA A 275 -15.23 -29.99 18.15
C ALA A 275 -16.43 -30.58 18.92
N MET A 276 -17.37 -31.25 18.24
CA MET A 276 -18.52 -31.91 18.86
C MET A 276 -18.18 -33.29 19.46
N MET A 277 -17.14 -33.96 18.97
CA MET A 277 -16.71 -35.30 19.39
C MET A 277 -15.73 -35.30 20.58
N SER A 278 -15.37 -34.13 21.12
CA SER A 278 -14.53 -34.01 22.34
C SER A 278 -15.32 -33.62 23.61
N PRO A 279 -16.47 -34.25 23.94
CA PRO A 279 -17.22 -33.92 25.16
C PRO A 279 -16.50 -34.36 26.44
N GLU A 280 -15.45 -35.18 26.36
CA GLU A 280 -14.67 -35.65 27.52
C GLU A 280 -13.82 -34.54 28.17
N ASP A 281 -13.51 -33.44 27.46
CA ASP A 281 -12.64 -32.35 27.94
C ASP A 281 -13.37 -31.12 28.50
N ASN A 282 -14.72 -31.09 28.50
CA ASN A 282 -15.56 -29.95 28.98
C ASN A 282 -15.27 -28.57 28.34
N LYS A 283 -14.42 -28.46 27.31
CA LYS A 283 -14.09 -27.18 26.64
C LYS A 283 -15.13 -26.80 25.60
N ARG A 284 -15.60 -25.55 25.64
CA ARG A 284 -16.53 -24.99 24.64
C ARG A 284 -15.74 -24.35 23.50
N THR A 285 -15.88 -24.90 22.30
CA THR A 285 -15.19 -24.42 21.10
C THR A 285 -16.13 -23.60 20.21
N LEU A 286 -15.70 -22.41 19.81
CA LEU A 286 -16.35 -21.59 18.79
C LEU A 286 -15.59 -21.74 17.47
N LEU A 287 -16.29 -22.12 16.40
CA LEU A 287 -15.77 -22.03 15.04
C LEU A 287 -16.32 -20.77 14.38
N VAL A 288 -15.41 -19.90 13.93
CA VAL A 288 -15.73 -18.72 13.14
C VAL A 288 -15.18 -18.90 11.74
N VAL A 289 -16.06 -18.97 10.75
CA VAL A 289 -15.68 -18.96 9.33
C VAL A 289 -15.87 -17.55 8.80
N VAL A 290 -14.81 -16.94 8.32
CA VAL A 290 -14.82 -15.54 7.86
C VAL A 290 -14.15 -15.42 6.50
N SER A 291 -14.60 -14.46 5.71
CA SER A 291 -13.87 -13.98 4.55
C SER A 291 -13.30 -12.59 4.81
N ASP A 292 -12.12 -12.33 4.29
CA ASP A 292 -11.44 -11.06 4.35
C ASP A 292 -12.01 -10.05 3.33
N HIS A 293 -12.43 -10.51 2.16
CA HIS A 293 -13.17 -9.74 1.16
C HIS A 293 -14.09 -10.62 0.29
N GLY A 294 -14.89 -9.99 -0.57
CA GLY A 294 -15.52 -10.66 -1.69
C GLY A 294 -14.65 -10.55 -2.95
N MET A 295 -15.25 -10.71 -4.13
CA MET A 295 -14.57 -10.58 -5.41
C MET A 295 -15.53 -10.05 -6.47
N THR A 296 -15.06 -9.34 -7.48
CA THR A 296 -15.84 -8.94 -8.66
C THR A 296 -16.25 -10.15 -9.51
N GLU A 297 -17.12 -9.96 -10.52
CA GLU A 297 -17.50 -11.03 -11.47
C GLU A 297 -16.29 -11.69 -12.15
N ASN A 298 -15.26 -10.91 -12.47
CA ASN A 298 -14.03 -11.39 -13.09
C ASN A 298 -13.01 -11.91 -12.08
N GLY A 299 -13.33 -11.94 -10.78
CA GLY A 299 -12.46 -12.45 -9.73
C GLY A 299 -11.44 -11.46 -9.16
N ASN A 300 -11.42 -10.22 -9.62
CA ASN A 300 -10.56 -9.17 -9.04
C ASN A 300 -11.14 -8.64 -7.72
N HIS A 301 -10.31 -8.00 -6.90
CA HIS A 301 -10.70 -7.31 -5.67
C HIS A 301 -9.79 -6.08 -5.41
N GLY A 302 -9.91 -5.44 -4.24
CA GLY A 302 -9.16 -4.24 -3.83
C GLY A 302 -9.95 -2.93 -3.93
N GLY A 303 -11.10 -2.94 -4.61
CA GLY A 303 -12.00 -1.82 -4.81
C GLY A 303 -13.05 -1.63 -3.72
N SER A 304 -14.16 -1.01 -4.11
CA SER A 304 -15.26 -0.63 -3.23
C SER A 304 -16.64 -1.04 -3.76
N SER A 305 -16.69 -1.96 -4.73
CA SER A 305 -17.97 -2.48 -5.21
C SER A 305 -18.66 -3.30 -4.12
N TYR A 306 -19.97 -3.50 -4.26
CA TYR A 306 -20.71 -4.37 -3.34
C TYR A 306 -20.10 -5.78 -3.35
N GLU A 307 -19.81 -6.28 -4.53
CA GLU A 307 -19.28 -7.62 -4.80
C GLU A 307 -17.95 -7.88 -4.10
N GLU A 308 -17.10 -6.87 -3.97
CA GLU A 308 -15.81 -6.93 -3.28
C GLU A 308 -15.91 -6.72 -1.77
N THR A 309 -16.90 -5.95 -1.33
CA THR A 309 -17.05 -5.59 0.10
C THR A 309 -17.92 -6.58 0.87
N ASP A 310 -18.73 -7.38 0.18
CA ASP A 310 -19.64 -8.36 0.79
C ASP A 310 -18.91 -9.68 1.13
N SER A 311 -18.37 -9.77 2.35
CA SER A 311 -17.59 -10.92 2.84
C SER A 311 -18.38 -11.79 3.81
N LEU A 312 -18.19 -13.11 3.77
CA LEU A 312 -18.90 -14.05 4.64
C LEU A 312 -18.46 -13.94 6.11
N LEU A 313 -19.40 -14.05 7.05
CA LEU A 313 -19.13 -14.32 8.46
C LEU A 313 -20.12 -15.35 9.00
N LEU A 314 -19.62 -16.47 9.53
CA LEU A 314 -20.41 -17.52 10.16
C LEU A 314 -19.88 -17.81 11.56
N PHE A 315 -20.79 -17.87 12.54
CA PHE A 315 -20.53 -18.38 13.87
C PHE A 315 -21.16 -19.77 14.00
N ILE A 316 -20.35 -20.79 14.28
CA ILE A 316 -20.77 -22.19 14.41
C ILE A 316 -20.46 -22.65 15.85
N GLY A 317 -21.47 -23.18 16.55
CA GLY A 317 -21.38 -23.52 17.98
C GLY A 317 -22.06 -22.52 18.92
N SER A 318 -22.74 -21.51 18.37
CA SER A 318 -23.72 -20.69 19.10
C SER A 318 -25.11 -21.23 18.81
N LYS A 319 -25.73 -21.94 19.76
CA LYS A 319 -27.11 -22.42 19.59
C LYS A 319 -28.04 -21.21 19.63
N SER A 320 -28.59 -20.83 18.48
CA SER A 320 -29.64 -19.82 18.43
C SER A 320 -30.95 -20.49 18.86
N HIS A 321 -31.56 -20.01 19.94
CA HIS A 321 -33.00 -20.21 20.07
C HIS A 321 -33.63 -19.39 18.94
N ALA A 322 -34.36 -20.05 18.04
CA ALA A 322 -35.15 -19.36 17.03
C ALA A 322 -36.26 -18.60 17.76
N THR A 323 -35.96 -17.38 18.20
CA THR A 323 -36.98 -16.39 18.54
C THR A 323 -37.42 -15.72 17.24
N ASP A 324 -38.73 -15.62 17.02
CA ASP A 324 -39.41 -15.00 15.87
C ASP A 324 -39.00 -13.54 15.56
N SER A 325 -38.08 -12.98 16.33
CA SER A 325 -37.45 -11.66 16.16
C SER A 325 -36.39 -11.61 15.05
N ALA A 326 -36.09 -12.73 14.37
CA ALA A 326 -35.21 -12.79 13.20
C ALA A 326 -35.73 -11.99 11.97
N SER A 327 -36.88 -11.34 12.10
CA SER A 327 -37.55 -10.59 11.04
C SER A 327 -37.23 -9.08 10.99
N VAL A 328 -36.43 -8.52 11.92
CA VAL A 328 -36.27 -7.04 12.03
C VAL A 328 -34.83 -6.51 11.95
N ILE A 329 -33.78 -7.35 12.00
CA ILE A 329 -32.39 -6.88 11.83
C ILE A 329 -31.83 -7.50 10.55
N SER A 330 -31.39 -6.68 9.59
CA SER A 330 -30.70 -7.18 8.41
C SER A 330 -29.48 -7.99 8.85
N ASN A 331 -29.18 -9.10 8.17
CA ASN A 331 -27.97 -9.90 8.44
C ASN A 331 -26.67 -9.15 8.08
N ASP A 332 -26.69 -7.83 7.92
CA ASP A 332 -25.54 -7.01 7.60
C ASP A 332 -24.83 -6.55 8.88
N VAL A 333 -23.53 -6.80 8.96
CA VAL A 333 -22.64 -6.30 10.02
C VAL A 333 -21.39 -5.70 9.39
N ASN A 334 -20.61 -4.92 10.11
CA ASN A 334 -19.31 -4.50 9.61
C ASN A 334 -18.25 -5.54 9.99
N GLN A 335 -17.27 -5.78 9.11
CA GLN A 335 -16.18 -6.73 9.39
C GLN A 335 -15.40 -6.39 10.69
N VAL A 336 -15.30 -5.10 11.02
CA VAL A 336 -14.65 -4.61 12.25
C VAL A 336 -15.39 -4.99 13.54
N ASP A 337 -16.67 -5.37 13.45
CA ASP A 337 -17.50 -5.79 14.59
C ASP A 337 -17.04 -7.13 15.18
N ILE A 338 -16.30 -7.92 14.40
CA ILE A 338 -15.76 -9.24 14.78
C ILE A 338 -14.83 -9.12 16.00
N ALA A 339 -13.90 -8.15 16.00
CA ALA A 339 -12.93 -8.01 17.09
C ALA A 339 -13.59 -7.70 18.43
N ALA A 340 -14.55 -6.75 18.45
CA ALA A 340 -15.27 -6.38 19.66
C ALA A 340 -16.15 -7.52 20.17
N THR A 341 -16.82 -8.22 19.25
CA THR A 341 -17.65 -9.38 19.57
C THR A 341 -16.83 -10.52 20.17
N LEU A 342 -15.73 -10.91 19.54
CA LEU A 342 -14.87 -11.98 20.06
C LEU A 342 -14.19 -11.60 21.38
N ALA A 343 -13.78 -10.34 21.55
CA ALA A 343 -13.22 -9.90 22.83
C ALA A 343 -14.20 -10.13 24.00
N LEU A 344 -15.47 -9.76 23.81
CA LEU A 344 -16.52 -9.97 24.81
C LEU A 344 -16.84 -11.45 25.03
N LEU A 345 -16.90 -12.26 23.97
CA LEU A 345 -17.20 -13.69 24.06
C LEU A 345 -16.13 -14.48 24.84
N PHE A 346 -14.87 -14.04 24.78
CA PHE A 346 -13.75 -14.69 25.44
C PHE A 346 -13.28 -14.00 26.72
N GLY A 347 -13.94 -12.90 27.13
CA GLY A 347 -13.64 -12.18 28.37
C GLY A 347 -12.29 -11.45 28.36
N VAL A 348 -11.85 -10.95 27.20
CA VAL A 348 -10.64 -10.13 27.06
C VAL A 348 -10.99 -8.67 26.75
N PRO A 349 -10.09 -7.70 27.03
CA PRO A 349 -10.31 -6.31 26.68
C PRO A 349 -10.59 -6.11 25.18
N ILE A 350 -11.53 -5.23 24.85
CA ILE A 350 -11.77 -4.84 23.45
C ILE A 350 -10.53 -4.06 22.97
N PRO A 351 -9.94 -4.39 21.80
CA PRO A 351 -8.74 -3.70 21.33
C PRO A 351 -8.88 -2.18 21.31
N LYS A 352 -7.81 -1.48 21.70
CA LYS A 352 -7.83 -0.05 22.06
C LYS A 352 -8.45 0.87 21.01
N ASN A 353 -8.21 0.58 19.73
CA ASN A 353 -8.70 1.37 18.61
C ASN A 353 -9.87 0.72 17.86
N SER A 354 -10.50 -0.29 18.45
CA SER A 354 -11.67 -0.97 17.87
C SER A 354 -12.87 -0.03 17.83
N VAL A 355 -13.42 0.17 16.63
CA VAL A 355 -14.70 0.88 16.41
C VAL A 355 -15.88 -0.10 16.32
N GLY A 356 -15.62 -1.41 16.44
CA GLY A 356 -16.62 -2.45 16.25
C GLY A 356 -17.73 -2.44 17.31
N ILE A 357 -18.92 -2.84 16.90
CA ILE A 357 -20.08 -3.04 17.79
C ILE A 357 -20.31 -4.54 18.06
N MET A 358 -20.85 -4.88 19.22
CA MET A 358 -21.20 -6.26 19.55
C MET A 358 -22.31 -6.77 18.62
N ILE A 359 -22.03 -7.83 17.85
CA ILE A 359 -22.99 -8.40 16.90
C ILE A 359 -24.26 -8.90 17.63
N PRO A 360 -25.46 -8.46 17.22
CA PRO A 360 -26.71 -8.88 17.85
C PRO A 360 -26.92 -10.40 17.86
N GLY A 361 -27.33 -10.90 19.02
CA GLY A 361 -27.65 -12.32 19.24
C GLY A 361 -26.46 -13.23 19.55
N MET A 362 -25.26 -12.67 19.74
CA MET A 362 -24.07 -13.45 20.12
C MET A 362 -24.00 -13.78 21.61
N VAL A 363 -24.69 -13.00 22.44
CA VAL A 363 -24.68 -13.14 23.91
C VAL A 363 -26.02 -13.61 24.48
N ASP A 364 -26.95 -14.07 23.64
CA ASP A 364 -28.32 -14.43 24.07
C ASP A 364 -28.37 -15.58 25.09
N SER A 365 -27.32 -16.39 25.16
CA SER A 365 -27.17 -17.46 26.16
C SER A 365 -26.73 -16.97 27.54
N LEU A 366 -26.26 -15.72 27.67
CA LEU A 366 -25.90 -15.12 28.95
C LEU A 366 -27.14 -14.68 29.74
N LYS A 367 -26.97 -14.48 31.05
CA LYS A 367 -28.01 -13.85 31.89
C LYS A 367 -28.24 -12.39 31.49
N ASP A 368 -29.44 -11.88 31.73
CA ASP A 368 -29.84 -10.51 31.34
C ASP A 368 -28.85 -9.43 31.80
N MET A 369 -28.45 -9.47 33.07
CA MET A 369 -27.41 -8.59 33.64
C MET A 369 -26.10 -8.61 32.84
N GLN A 370 -25.66 -9.80 32.39
CA GLN A 370 -24.41 -10.01 31.68
C GLN A 370 -24.51 -9.54 30.23
N GLN A 371 -25.67 -9.72 29.58
CA GLN A 371 -25.95 -9.19 28.24
C GLN A 371 -25.88 -7.65 28.24
N LEU A 372 -26.54 -7.01 29.21
CA LEU A 372 -26.52 -5.55 29.35
C LEU A 372 -25.12 -5.05 29.72
N ARG A 373 -24.38 -5.78 30.57
CA ARG A 373 -22.98 -5.48 30.87
C ARG A 373 -22.09 -5.53 29.62
N ALA A 374 -22.30 -6.49 28.71
CA ALA A 374 -21.54 -6.58 27.46
C ALA A 374 -21.74 -5.33 26.58
N LEU A 375 -23.00 -4.89 26.45
CA LEU A 375 -23.36 -3.66 25.72
C LEU A 375 -22.76 -2.41 26.37
N GLN A 376 -22.75 -2.35 27.71
CA GLN A 376 -22.13 -1.26 28.46
C GLN A 376 -20.61 -1.19 28.22
N LEU A 377 -19.91 -2.32 28.28
CA LEU A 377 -18.46 -2.41 28.02
C LEU A 377 -18.11 -1.96 26.59
N ASN A 378 -18.87 -2.39 25.60
CA ASN A 378 -18.68 -1.96 24.21
C ASN A 378 -18.97 -0.45 24.05
N SER A 379 -19.98 0.07 24.74
CA SER A 379 -20.32 1.50 24.73
C SER A 379 -19.20 2.35 25.33
N TRP A 380 -18.58 1.89 26.42
CA TRP A 380 -17.43 2.56 27.02
C TRP A 380 -16.22 2.61 26.09
N GLN A 381 -16.01 1.55 25.29
CA GLN A 381 -14.95 1.56 24.29
C GLN A 381 -15.18 2.63 23.21
N LEU A 382 -16.38 2.71 22.62
CA LEU A 382 -16.68 3.76 21.63
C LEU A 382 -16.66 5.16 22.24
N LEU A 383 -17.08 5.31 23.49
CA LEU A 383 -17.04 6.59 24.20
C LEU A 383 -15.61 7.12 24.35
N ARG A 384 -14.62 6.26 24.65
CA ARG A 384 -13.20 6.64 24.69
C ARG A 384 -12.69 7.13 23.34
N LEU A 385 -13.11 6.47 22.26
CA LEU A 385 -12.73 6.89 20.91
C LEU A 385 -13.35 8.24 20.55
N LEU A 386 -14.62 8.46 20.87
CA LEU A 386 -15.27 9.76 20.67
C LEU A 386 -14.56 10.88 21.47
N GLN A 387 -14.22 10.62 22.73
CA GLN A 387 -13.45 11.53 23.59
C GLN A 387 -12.09 11.91 22.98
N ARG A 388 -11.41 10.94 22.35
CA ARG A 388 -10.09 11.17 21.73
C ARG A 388 -10.17 11.94 20.42
N GLN A 389 -11.22 11.71 19.63
CA GLN A 389 -11.44 12.31 18.31
C GLN A 389 -11.99 13.74 18.40
N VAL A 390 -12.67 14.09 19.49
CA VAL A 390 -13.30 15.39 19.69
C VAL A 390 -12.72 16.09 20.93
N PRO A 391 -11.82 17.07 20.78
CA PRO A 391 -11.26 17.82 21.89
C PRO A 391 -12.37 18.49 22.74
N GLY A 392 -12.33 18.28 24.07
CA GLY A 392 -13.34 18.80 24.99
C GLY A 392 -14.62 17.96 25.09
N PHE A 393 -14.70 16.81 24.42
CA PHE A 393 -15.82 15.88 24.56
C PHE A 393 -15.81 15.25 25.96
N GLN A 394 -16.81 15.57 26.79
CA GLN A 394 -17.12 14.86 28.04
C GLN A 394 -18.64 14.73 28.20
N CYS A 395 -19.14 13.52 28.44
CA CYS A 395 -20.51 13.31 28.86
C CYS A 395 -20.55 13.29 30.40
N GLY A 396 -20.95 14.40 31.04
CA GLY A 396 -21.37 14.38 32.46
C GLY A 396 -22.72 13.67 32.59
N SER A 397 -23.07 12.94 33.65
CA SER A 397 -22.83 13.20 35.07
C SER A 397 -22.85 11.90 35.89
N HIS A 398 -21.69 11.46 36.39
CA HIS A 398 -21.59 10.78 37.69
C HIS A 398 -20.21 11.12 38.25
N PRO A 399 -20.11 11.88 39.36
CA PRO A 399 -18.94 11.77 40.21
C PRO A 399 -18.85 10.30 40.64
N CYS A 400 -17.64 9.77 40.76
CA CYS A 400 -17.44 8.40 41.24
C CYS A 400 -17.98 8.18 42.69
N ASP A 401 -18.50 9.25 43.32
CA ASP A 401 -19.26 9.31 44.56
C ASP A 401 -20.68 9.87 44.34
N GLY A 402 -21.64 9.02 43.97
CA GLY A 402 -23.05 9.04 44.39
C GLY A 402 -23.92 10.31 44.44
N PHE A 403 -23.52 11.48 43.91
CA PHE A 403 -24.33 12.70 43.98
C PHE A 403 -24.66 13.29 42.60
N SER A 404 -25.96 13.38 42.32
CA SER A 404 -26.55 13.98 41.12
C SER A 404 -26.46 15.50 41.17
N GLY A 405 -25.55 16.08 40.39
CA GLY A 405 -25.51 17.51 40.10
C GLY A 405 -25.90 17.75 38.65
N ASP A 406 -27.06 18.35 38.43
CA ASP A 406 -27.59 18.76 37.14
C ASP A 406 -26.78 19.96 36.63
N ASN A 407 -25.76 19.72 35.80
CA ASN A 407 -25.06 20.76 35.07
C ASN A 407 -25.23 20.50 33.58
N GLY A 408 -26.13 21.27 32.96
CA GLY A 408 -26.34 21.29 31.52
C GLY A 408 -25.07 21.67 30.78
N TYR A 409 -24.69 20.86 29.79
CA TYR A 409 -23.54 21.11 28.92
C TYR A 409 -23.99 21.75 27.60
N SER A 410 -23.32 22.84 27.22
CA SER A 410 -23.40 23.45 25.90
C SER A 410 -22.25 22.94 25.03
N GLY A 411 -22.54 22.04 24.10
CA GLY A 411 -21.58 21.49 23.15
C GLY A 411 -22.15 21.49 21.73
N ASN A 412 -21.26 21.43 20.73
CA ASN A 412 -21.60 21.35 19.30
C ASN A 412 -22.67 20.25 19.07
N GLY A 413 -23.75 20.50 18.31
CA GLY A 413 -24.97 19.66 18.34
C GLY A 413 -24.79 18.14 18.09
N ILE A 414 -23.71 17.71 17.42
CA ILE A 414 -23.36 16.29 17.23
C ILE A 414 -22.88 15.64 18.54
N MET A 415 -22.09 16.37 19.33
CA MET A 415 -21.56 15.93 20.62
C MET A 415 -22.71 15.72 21.62
N GLU A 416 -23.62 16.69 21.69
CA GLU A 416 -24.82 16.59 22.52
C GLU A 416 -25.67 15.35 22.19
N LYS A 417 -25.79 15.01 20.90
CA LYS A 417 -26.50 13.81 20.44
C LYS A 417 -25.88 12.53 21.03
N PHE A 418 -24.57 12.33 20.90
CA PHE A 418 -23.92 11.11 21.38
C PHE A 418 -24.00 10.97 22.90
N CYS A 419 -23.78 12.06 23.64
CA CYS A 419 -23.94 12.04 25.09
C CYS A 419 -25.38 11.74 25.49
N ARG A 420 -26.38 12.35 24.84
CA ARG A 420 -27.79 12.09 25.14
C ARG A 420 -28.16 10.61 24.92
N LEU A 421 -27.71 10.02 23.81
CA LEU A 421 -27.96 8.61 23.52
C LEU A 421 -27.33 7.69 24.57
N TYR A 422 -26.05 7.91 24.91
CA TYR A 422 -25.37 7.12 25.93
C TYR A 422 -25.99 7.29 27.33
N LEU A 423 -26.26 8.52 27.76
CA LEU A 423 -26.83 8.82 29.08
C LEU A 423 -28.23 8.25 29.22
N ARG A 424 -29.04 8.27 28.16
CA ARG A 424 -30.35 7.60 28.13
C ARG A 424 -30.19 6.10 28.39
N ALA A 425 -29.32 5.43 27.66
CA ALA A 425 -29.09 4.00 27.83
C ALA A 425 -28.57 3.65 29.23
N ALA A 426 -27.63 4.45 29.76
CA ALA A 426 -27.10 4.28 31.11
C ALA A 426 -28.17 4.48 32.19
N ALA A 427 -29.00 5.54 32.08
CA ALA A 427 -30.06 5.81 33.04
C ALA A 427 -31.12 4.69 33.07
N LEU A 428 -31.50 4.14 31.91
CA LEU A 428 -32.42 3.01 31.83
C LEU A 428 -31.81 1.76 32.47
N TYR A 429 -30.52 1.49 32.24
CA TYR A 429 -29.80 0.37 32.86
C TYR A 429 -29.72 0.51 34.40
N ASP A 430 -29.38 1.68 34.92
CA ASP A 430 -29.25 1.92 36.36
C ASP A 430 -30.63 1.83 37.06
N SER A 431 -31.68 2.35 36.41
CA SER A 431 -33.06 2.20 36.87
C SER A 431 -33.46 0.72 36.91
N TRP A 432 -33.12 -0.06 35.89
CA TRP A 432 -33.42 -1.48 35.82
C TRP A 432 -32.67 -2.28 36.89
N ILE A 433 -31.37 -2.04 37.10
CA ILE A 433 -30.58 -2.69 38.16
C ILE A 433 -31.21 -2.43 39.53
N SER A 434 -31.55 -1.18 39.84
CA SER A 434 -32.13 -0.83 41.14
C SER A 434 -33.49 -1.50 41.39
N THR A 435 -34.24 -1.79 40.32
CA THR A 435 -35.55 -2.44 40.36
C THR A 435 -35.44 -3.98 40.41
N GLU A 436 -34.53 -4.59 39.65
CA GLU A 436 -34.28 -6.05 39.63
C GLU A 436 -33.77 -6.56 40.99
N LEU A 437 -32.99 -5.74 41.71
CA LEU A 437 -32.63 -6.00 43.11
C LEU A 437 -33.86 -6.06 44.05
N SER A 438 -35.03 -5.59 43.60
CA SER A 438 -36.25 -5.45 44.41
C SER A 438 -37.42 -6.37 44.03
N ARG A 439 -37.55 -6.90 42.80
CA ARG A 439 -38.58 -7.90 42.40
C ARG A 439 -38.30 -8.58 41.05
N SER A 440 -38.84 -9.81 40.91
CA SER A 440 -38.76 -10.65 39.70
C SER A 440 -39.87 -10.36 38.68
N ASP A 441 -39.48 -10.31 37.41
CA ASP A 441 -40.29 -10.42 36.17
C ASP A 441 -40.63 -9.09 35.46
N SER A 442 -39.70 -8.61 34.63
CA SER A 442 -39.90 -7.46 33.71
C SER A 442 -39.17 -7.64 32.36
N ARG A 443 -39.69 -8.52 31.49
CA ARG A 443 -39.12 -8.73 30.14
C ARG A 443 -39.24 -7.52 29.21
N GLU A 444 -40.26 -6.67 29.39
CA GLU A 444 -40.51 -5.50 28.53
C GLU A 444 -39.42 -4.42 28.69
N ASP A 445 -38.97 -4.15 29.92
CA ASP A 445 -37.97 -3.12 30.24
C ASP A 445 -36.58 -3.41 29.65
N LYS A 446 -36.18 -4.68 29.56
CA LYS A 446 -34.88 -5.10 29.00
C LYS A 446 -34.73 -4.74 27.52
N SER A 447 -35.80 -4.94 26.76
CA SER A 447 -35.77 -4.73 25.30
C SER A 447 -35.52 -3.27 24.94
N GLU A 448 -36.04 -2.34 25.74
CA GLU A 448 -35.81 -0.91 25.60
C GLU A 448 -34.35 -0.53 25.90
N ILE A 449 -33.75 -1.10 26.95
CA ILE A 449 -32.35 -0.85 27.31
C ILE A 449 -31.41 -1.33 26.19
N ILE A 450 -31.63 -2.54 25.68
CA ILE A 450 -30.86 -3.09 24.56
C ILE A 450 -30.97 -2.19 23.33
N ALA A 451 -32.19 -1.76 22.99
CA ALA A 451 -32.42 -0.85 21.87
C ALA A 451 -31.68 0.49 22.06
N ALA A 452 -31.71 1.07 23.26
CA ALA A 452 -31.03 2.33 23.58
C ALA A 452 -29.50 2.21 23.46
N TYR A 453 -28.90 1.11 23.94
CA TYR A 453 -27.47 0.86 23.76
C TYR A 453 -27.10 0.70 22.28
N TYR A 454 -27.86 -0.08 21.51
CA TYR A 454 -27.60 -0.25 20.08
C TYR A 454 -27.78 1.06 19.31
N GLU A 455 -28.74 1.91 19.67
CA GLU A 455 -28.93 3.23 19.06
C GLU A 455 -27.67 4.10 19.24
N PHE A 456 -27.07 4.10 20.44
CA PHE A 456 -25.79 4.76 20.70
C PHE A 456 -24.64 4.11 19.90
N LEU A 457 -24.47 2.79 20.00
CA LEU A 457 -23.37 2.06 19.38
C LEU A 457 -23.35 2.24 17.86
N ILE A 458 -24.50 2.06 17.20
CA ILE A 458 -24.64 2.23 15.74
C ILE A 458 -24.33 3.68 15.36
N SER A 459 -24.88 4.66 16.09
CA SER A 459 -24.64 6.08 15.80
C SER A 459 -23.16 6.46 15.95
N ALA A 460 -22.50 5.97 17.01
CA ALA A 460 -21.09 6.23 17.28
C ALA A 460 -20.18 5.54 16.26
N ASN A 461 -20.44 4.27 15.96
CA ASN A 461 -19.71 3.50 14.96
C ASN A 461 -19.81 4.13 13.57
N GLN A 462 -21.01 4.52 13.12
CA GLN A 462 -21.19 5.17 11.82
C GLN A 462 -20.38 6.47 11.72
N TRP A 463 -20.39 7.29 12.77
CA TRP A 463 -19.65 8.53 12.78
C TRP A 463 -18.13 8.32 12.82
N LEU A 464 -17.65 7.41 13.67
CA LEU A 464 -16.22 7.05 13.77
C LEU A 464 -15.72 6.46 12.44
N SER A 465 -16.52 5.57 11.83
CA SER A 465 -16.21 4.93 10.55
C SER A 465 -16.17 5.94 9.41
N HIS A 466 -17.20 6.78 9.30
CA HIS A 466 -17.24 7.86 8.32
C HIS A 466 -16.07 8.81 8.50
N LYS A 467 -15.74 9.21 9.73
CA LYS A 467 -14.57 10.08 9.99
C LYS A 467 -13.25 9.41 9.59
N ALA A 468 -13.17 8.09 9.71
CA ALA A 468 -12.02 7.29 9.31
C ALA A 468 -11.91 7.09 7.78
N THR A 469 -13.01 7.07 7.04
CA THR A 469 -13.02 6.81 5.59
C THR A 469 -13.16 8.07 4.74
N ASP A 470 -13.76 9.13 5.28
CA ASP A 470 -14.05 10.34 4.53
C ASP A 470 -12.80 11.13 4.19
N LYS A 471 -12.66 11.34 2.89
CA LYS A 471 -11.64 12.19 2.32
C LYS A 471 -12.19 13.61 2.19
N PRO A 472 -11.55 14.65 2.75
CA PRO A 472 -11.97 16.04 2.58
C PRO A 472 -11.90 16.46 1.10
N ALA A 473 -12.98 16.23 0.37
CA ALA A 473 -13.05 16.40 -1.08
C ALA A 473 -12.65 17.80 -1.53
N LYS A 474 -12.99 18.83 -0.74
CA LYS A 474 -12.58 20.23 -1.02
C LYS A 474 -11.07 20.43 -0.98
N VAL A 475 -10.38 19.80 -0.03
CA VAL A 475 -8.92 19.88 0.12
C VAL A 475 -8.23 19.15 -1.02
N ILE A 476 -8.72 17.96 -1.37
CA ILE A 476 -8.23 17.18 -2.51
C ILE A 476 -8.45 17.95 -3.81
N ALA A 477 -9.66 18.46 -4.05
CA ALA A 477 -9.98 19.24 -5.23
C ALA A 477 -9.07 20.46 -5.35
N PHE A 478 -8.82 21.18 -4.24
CA PHE A 478 -7.86 22.29 -4.22
C PHE A 478 -6.44 21.84 -4.59
N GLY A 479 -5.98 20.70 -4.06
CA GLY A 479 -4.69 20.10 -4.42
C GLY A 479 -4.57 19.79 -5.91
N VAL A 480 -5.57 19.10 -6.47
CA VAL A 480 -5.65 18.73 -7.90
C VAL A 480 -5.70 19.98 -8.79
N MET A 481 -6.54 20.96 -8.46
CA MET A 481 -6.64 22.21 -9.22
C MET A 481 -5.33 23.00 -9.20
N SER A 482 -4.62 23.01 -8.07
CA SER A 482 -3.30 23.63 -7.96
C SER A 482 -2.26 22.92 -8.85
N MET A 483 -2.25 21.58 -8.86
CA MET A 483 -1.38 20.80 -9.75
C MET A 483 -1.68 21.05 -11.23
N ILE A 484 -2.96 21.09 -11.63
CA ILE A 484 -3.36 21.41 -13.01
C ILE A 484 -2.89 22.81 -13.39
N LEU A 485 -3.08 23.80 -12.51
CA LEU A 485 -2.61 25.17 -12.73
C LEU A 485 -1.10 25.23 -12.94
N SER A 486 -0.33 24.52 -12.12
CA SER A 486 1.12 24.40 -12.28
C SER A 486 1.50 23.80 -13.65
N CYS A 487 0.85 22.70 -14.07
CA CYS A 487 1.07 22.10 -15.39
C CYS A 487 0.77 23.06 -16.54
N LEU A 488 -0.28 23.88 -16.42
CA LEU A 488 -0.62 24.92 -17.40
C LEU A 488 0.45 26.02 -17.45
N ILE A 489 0.96 26.46 -16.30
CA ILE A 489 2.05 27.44 -16.23
C ILE A 489 3.33 26.87 -16.86
N PHE A 490 3.70 25.62 -16.55
CA PHE A 490 4.84 24.96 -17.19
C PHE A 490 4.68 24.84 -18.70
N SER A 491 3.49 24.48 -19.16
CA SER A 491 3.19 24.38 -20.60
C SER A 491 3.30 25.75 -21.29
N ALA A 492 2.82 26.82 -20.66
CA ALA A 492 2.93 28.18 -21.17
C ALA A 492 4.38 28.69 -21.19
N VAL A 493 5.17 28.37 -20.17
CA VAL A 493 6.60 28.65 -20.09
C VAL A 493 7.33 27.91 -21.21
N LEU A 494 7.08 26.61 -21.38
CA LEU A 494 7.66 25.78 -22.42
C LEU A 494 7.30 26.29 -23.82
N TYR A 495 6.02 26.60 -24.05
CA TYR A 495 5.54 27.20 -25.29
C TYR A 495 6.26 28.52 -25.60
N SER A 496 6.47 29.37 -24.60
CA SER A 496 7.20 30.64 -24.74
C SER A 496 8.67 30.45 -25.10
N ILE A 497 9.33 29.43 -24.54
CA ILE A 497 10.71 29.05 -24.88
C ILE A 497 10.77 28.53 -26.32
N ILE A 498 9.84 27.64 -26.71
CA ILE A 498 9.75 27.08 -28.06
C ILE A 498 9.49 28.19 -29.08
N GLN A 499 8.54 29.09 -28.83
CA GLN A 499 8.27 30.21 -29.73
C GLN A 499 9.49 31.11 -29.92
N LYS A 500 10.24 31.43 -28.85
CA LYS A 500 11.48 32.21 -28.97
C LYS A 500 12.56 31.49 -29.80
N LYS A 501 12.70 30.16 -29.66
CA LYS A 501 13.64 29.36 -30.45
C LYS A 501 13.25 29.33 -31.94
N TYR A 502 11.95 29.27 -32.24
CA TYR A 502 11.42 29.24 -33.61
C TYR A 502 11.41 30.61 -34.31
N PHE A 503 11.11 31.70 -33.60
CA PHE A 503 11.13 33.05 -34.18
C PHE A 503 12.55 33.60 -34.40
N GLY A 504 13.57 32.99 -33.78
CA GLY A 504 14.98 33.27 -34.11
C GLY A 504 15.46 32.63 -35.42
N GLU A 505 14.84 31.53 -35.86
CA GLU A 505 15.23 30.81 -37.09
C GLU A 505 14.33 31.12 -38.31
N LYS A 506 13.04 31.44 -38.11
CA LYS A 506 12.11 31.74 -39.22
C LYS A 506 12.01 33.24 -39.52
N ARG A 507 13.06 33.78 -40.16
CA ARG A 507 12.87 34.85 -41.18
C ARG A 507 12.97 34.32 -42.62
N LEU A 508 13.17 33.02 -42.79
CA LEU A 508 13.14 32.35 -44.09
C LEU A 508 12.41 31.00 -43.95
N SER A 509 11.44 30.75 -44.85
CA SER A 509 10.62 29.52 -44.97
C SER A 509 9.29 29.47 -44.19
N ASN A 510 8.23 29.87 -44.91
CA ASN A 510 6.87 29.40 -44.68
C ASN A 510 6.81 27.90 -45.03
N GLY A 511 6.75 27.06 -44.00
CA GLY A 511 6.53 25.63 -44.14
C GLY A 511 5.70 25.13 -42.97
N ILE A 512 4.59 24.47 -43.30
CA ILE A 512 3.73 23.68 -42.42
C ILE A 512 4.58 22.78 -41.52
N LEU A 513 4.21 22.69 -40.25
CA LEU A 513 4.91 21.94 -39.21
C LEU A 513 4.87 20.43 -39.52
N THR A 514 5.86 19.90 -40.24
CA THR A 514 5.98 18.46 -40.50
C THR A 514 6.62 17.79 -39.28
N TRP A 515 5.80 17.16 -38.44
CA TRP A 515 6.27 16.32 -37.34
C TRP A 515 6.99 15.08 -37.89
N HIS A 516 8.16 14.75 -37.34
CA HIS A 516 8.81 13.49 -37.66
C HIS A 516 8.15 12.32 -36.91
N LEU A 517 8.14 11.11 -37.51
CA LEU A 517 7.51 9.91 -36.93
C LEU A 517 8.02 9.58 -35.52
N ASP A 518 9.31 9.82 -35.24
CA ASP A 518 9.91 9.63 -33.92
C ASP A 518 9.38 10.62 -32.86
N GLU A 519 9.06 11.85 -33.27
CA GLU A 519 8.50 12.88 -32.39
C GLU A 519 7.03 12.58 -32.07
N GLY A 520 6.25 12.17 -33.08
CA GLY A 520 4.87 11.73 -32.90
C GLY A 520 4.76 10.50 -32.00
N PHE A 521 5.61 9.49 -32.23
CA PHE A 521 5.64 8.27 -31.40
C PHE A 521 5.99 8.59 -29.95
N SER A 522 6.97 9.47 -29.70
CA SER A 522 7.36 9.86 -28.34
C SER A 522 6.23 10.57 -27.59
N LEU A 523 5.46 11.43 -28.24
CA LEU A 523 4.28 12.07 -27.64
C LEU A 523 3.14 11.09 -27.36
N SER A 524 2.88 10.15 -28.29
CA SER A 524 1.88 9.10 -28.09
C SER A 524 2.24 8.21 -26.90
N VAL A 525 3.53 7.87 -26.74
CA VAL A 525 4.04 7.12 -25.57
C VAL A 525 3.74 7.85 -24.26
N ILE A 526 4.01 9.16 -24.19
CA ILE A 526 3.72 9.98 -23.00
C ILE A 526 2.23 9.95 -22.66
N PHE A 527 1.37 10.08 -23.67
CA PHE A 527 -0.08 10.07 -23.45
C PHE A 527 -0.58 8.70 -22.98
N ILE A 528 -0.07 7.61 -23.56
CA ILE A 528 -0.38 6.24 -23.14
C ILE A 528 0.04 6.01 -21.68
N LEU A 529 1.23 6.47 -21.29
CA LEU A 529 1.73 6.37 -19.92
C LEU A 529 0.86 7.13 -18.92
N VAL A 530 0.52 8.38 -19.23
CA VAL A 530 -0.35 9.19 -18.36
C VAL A 530 -1.72 8.54 -18.18
N ILE A 531 -2.29 7.96 -19.23
CA ILE A 531 -3.56 7.22 -19.14
C ILE A 531 -3.38 5.93 -18.32
N SER A 532 -2.27 5.21 -18.54
CA SER A 532 -1.95 3.97 -17.84
C SER A 532 -1.90 4.15 -16.33
N MET A 533 -1.32 5.25 -15.84
CA MET A 533 -1.26 5.55 -14.39
C MET A 533 -2.64 5.75 -13.74
N GLY A 534 -3.70 5.94 -14.52
CA GLY A 534 -5.08 5.99 -14.01
C GLY A 534 -5.76 4.63 -13.85
N SER A 535 -5.14 3.53 -14.29
CA SER A 535 -5.71 2.18 -14.25
C SER A 535 -4.94 1.29 -13.29
N SER A 536 -5.58 0.85 -12.19
CA SER A 536 -4.94 0.02 -11.15
C SER A 536 -4.27 -1.24 -11.71
N SER A 537 -4.92 -1.94 -12.65
CA SER A 537 -4.39 -3.14 -13.30
C SER A 537 -3.17 -2.89 -14.20
N MET A 538 -3.06 -1.69 -14.78
CA MET A 538 -1.96 -1.36 -15.70
C MET A 538 -0.75 -0.81 -14.95
N VAL A 539 -0.92 -0.37 -13.71
CA VAL A 539 0.18 -0.02 -12.80
C VAL A 539 0.96 -1.27 -12.40
N GLU A 540 0.27 -2.38 -12.09
CA GLU A 540 0.92 -3.65 -11.76
C GLU A 540 1.70 -4.28 -12.93
N GLU A 541 1.31 -3.97 -14.17
CA GLU A 541 1.96 -4.45 -15.39
C GLU A 541 2.77 -3.36 -16.13
N GLU A 542 3.06 -2.23 -15.48
CA GLU A 542 3.64 -1.04 -16.13
C GLU A 542 4.99 -1.37 -16.83
N GLN A 543 5.78 -2.24 -16.22
CA GLN A 543 7.03 -2.76 -16.78
C GLN A 543 6.89 -3.30 -18.21
N TYR A 544 5.79 -3.96 -18.57
CA TYR A 544 5.60 -4.53 -19.91
C TYR A 544 5.35 -3.46 -20.96
N ILE A 545 4.59 -2.42 -20.59
CA ILE A 545 4.37 -1.23 -21.42
C ILE A 545 5.73 -0.59 -21.73
N TRP A 546 6.59 -0.44 -20.72
CA TRP A 546 7.94 0.09 -20.89
C TRP A 546 8.80 -0.72 -21.85
N HIS A 547 8.90 -2.04 -21.66
CA HIS A 547 9.69 -2.92 -22.52
C HIS A 547 9.25 -2.84 -23.98
N TYR A 548 7.95 -2.79 -24.24
CA TYR A 548 7.40 -2.74 -25.60
C TYR A 548 7.68 -1.39 -26.28
N LEU A 549 7.43 -0.28 -25.58
CA LEU A 549 7.60 1.06 -26.12
C LEU A 549 9.08 1.40 -26.38
N ILE A 550 9.99 1.00 -25.47
CA ILE A 550 11.44 1.21 -25.63
C ILE A 550 12.00 0.39 -26.78
N SER A 551 11.58 -0.87 -26.92
CA SER A 551 12.00 -1.72 -28.05
C SER A 551 11.56 -1.13 -29.38
N THR A 552 10.32 -0.62 -29.44
CA THR A 552 9.76 0.03 -30.63
C THR A 552 10.52 1.31 -30.97
N LEU A 553 10.84 2.14 -29.97
CA LEU A 553 11.63 3.35 -30.15
C LEU A 553 13.05 3.05 -30.67
N ASN A 554 13.73 2.05 -30.10
CA ASN A 554 15.06 1.63 -30.54
C ASN A 554 15.05 1.13 -32.00
N MET A 555 13.99 0.43 -32.42
CA MET A 555 13.82 -0.02 -33.82
C MET A 555 13.58 1.14 -34.79
N LEU A 556 12.83 2.18 -34.38
CA LEU A 556 12.66 3.40 -35.17
C LEU A 556 14.00 4.14 -35.35
N LEU A 557 14.82 4.21 -34.29
CA LEU A 557 16.16 4.80 -34.34
C LEU A 557 17.11 3.99 -35.25
N LEU A 558 17.02 2.65 -35.24
CA LEU A 558 17.75 1.77 -36.15
C LEU A 558 17.39 2.03 -37.61
N ARG A 559 16.09 2.08 -37.92
CA ARG A 559 15.59 2.36 -39.27
C ARG A 559 16.13 3.70 -39.79
N LYS A 560 16.12 4.75 -38.96
CA LYS A 560 16.63 6.08 -39.32
C LYS A 560 18.14 6.05 -39.60
N THR A 561 18.90 5.31 -38.80
CA THR A 561 20.35 5.12 -38.99
C THR A 561 20.66 4.40 -40.30
N LEU A 562 19.89 3.36 -40.64
CA LEU A 562 20.01 2.61 -41.90
C LEU A 562 19.59 3.43 -43.12
N GLN A 563 18.59 4.31 -42.98
CA GLN A 563 18.17 5.22 -44.06
C GLN A 563 19.24 6.27 -44.39
N PHE A 564 20.00 6.74 -43.39
CA PHE A 564 21.16 7.60 -43.60
C PHE A 564 22.26 6.88 -44.40
N PHE A 565 22.50 5.61 -44.11
CA PHE A 565 23.49 4.78 -44.82
C PHE A 565 23.22 4.70 -46.33
N LYS A 566 21.94 4.69 -46.72
CA LYS A 566 21.51 4.61 -48.13
C LYS A 566 21.61 5.94 -48.89
N LYS A 567 21.77 7.07 -48.18
CA LYS A 567 21.80 8.41 -48.77
C LYS A 567 23.22 8.94 -48.99
N ASP A 568 24.20 8.46 -48.21
CA ASP A 568 25.62 8.85 -48.30
C ASP A 568 26.43 8.05 -49.33
N SER A 569 25.85 7.05 -50.01
CA SER A 569 26.54 6.19 -50.98
C SER A 569 26.87 6.84 -52.33
N THR A 570 26.68 8.16 -52.50
CA THR A 570 26.93 8.90 -53.76
C THR A 570 28.09 9.90 -53.70
N CYS A 571 28.97 9.86 -52.69
CA CYS A 571 30.11 10.79 -52.62
C CYS A 571 31.44 10.10 -52.24
N GLY A 572 32.36 10.02 -53.21
CA GLY A 572 33.83 10.02 -53.08
C GLY A 572 34.53 9.06 -52.10
N LEU A 573 35.37 8.17 -52.64
CA LEU A 573 36.20 7.18 -51.94
C LEU A 573 37.15 7.74 -50.83
N PHE A 574 37.44 9.05 -50.82
CA PHE A 574 38.37 9.67 -49.87
C PHE A 574 37.73 10.19 -48.57
N THR A 575 36.40 10.30 -48.50
CA THR A 575 35.64 10.62 -47.28
C THR A 575 35.21 9.38 -46.48
N LEU A 576 35.53 8.18 -46.97
CA LEU A 576 35.09 6.91 -46.42
C LEU A 576 35.68 6.64 -45.02
N PHE A 577 36.93 7.01 -44.76
CA PHE A 577 37.62 6.65 -43.51
C PHE A 577 37.17 7.46 -42.27
N SER A 578 36.65 8.68 -42.44
CA SER A 578 36.15 9.49 -41.30
C SER A 578 34.65 9.32 -41.03
N GLY A 579 33.89 8.86 -42.02
CA GLY A 579 32.45 8.57 -41.92
C GLY A 579 32.14 7.19 -41.35
N HIS A 580 32.96 6.16 -41.68
CA HIS A 580 32.72 4.77 -41.27
C HIS A 580 32.80 4.55 -39.75
N GLU A 581 33.74 5.22 -39.08
CA GLU A 581 33.94 5.07 -37.63
C GLU A 581 32.73 5.62 -36.84
N ARG A 582 32.13 6.71 -37.32
CA ARG A 582 30.97 7.36 -36.68
C ARG A 582 29.68 6.58 -36.89
N THR A 583 29.48 5.98 -38.05
CA THR A 583 28.28 5.17 -38.35
C THR A 583 28.35 3.79 -37.71
N SER A 584 29.53 3.17 -37.68
CA SER A 584 29.78 1.91 -36.95
C SER A 584 29.51 2.04 -35.45
N LEU A 585 30.00 3.12 -34.81
CA LEU A 585 29.73 3.39 -33.39
C LEU A 585 28.23 3.56 -33.09
N ARG A 586 27.47 4.17 -34.01
CA ARG A 586 26.01 4.37 -33.86
C ARG A 586 25.24 3.06 -33.98
N ALA A 587 25.56 2.25 -34.99
CA ALA A 587 24.97 0.92 -35.13
C ALA A 587 25.28 0.06 -33.90
N SER A 588 26.54 0.05 -33.44
CA SER A 588 26.98 -0.65 -32.23
C SER A 588 26.21 -0.17 -30.97
N SER A 589 25.97 1.13 -30.83
CA SER A 589 25.18 1.67 -29.71
C SER A 589 23.75 1.15 -29.74
N ILE A 590 23.08 1.13 -30.91
CA ILE A 590 21.71 0.60 -31.04
C ILE A 590 21.66 -0.92 -30.78
N PHE A 591 22.63 -1.69 -31.27
CA PHE A 591 22.72 -3.11 -30.94
C PHE A 591 22.90 -3.34 -29.44
N THR A 592 23.73 -2.53 -28.78
CA THR A 592 23.89 -2.56 -27.33
C THR A 592 22.55 -2.29 -26.63
N LEU A 593 21.77 -1.30 -27.10
CA LEU A 593 20.44 -0.98 -26.56
C LEU A 593 19.44 -2.15 -26.72
N LEU A 594 19.43 -2.82 -27.86
CA LEU A 594 18.53 -3.94 -28.13
C LEU A 594 18.91 -5.19 -27.32
N ILE A 595 20.20 -5.52 -27.23
CA ILE A 595 20.68 -6.68 -26.48
C ILE A 595 20.43 -6.49 -24.98
N THR A 596 20.85 -5.35 -24.42
CA THR A 596 20.61 -5.04 -23.01
C THR A 596 19.12 -4.99 -22.71
N GLY A 597 18.28 -4.48 -23.61
CA GLY A 597 16.82 -4.45 -23.43
C GLY A 597 16.19 -5.84 -23.42
N ARG A 598 16.73 -6.77 -24.22
CA ARG A 598 16.30 -8.17 -24.21
C ARG A 598 16.69 -8.88 -22.92
N ILE A 599 17.90 -8.62 -22.41
CA ILE A 599 18.37 -9.18 -21.14
C ILE A 599 17.54 -8.61 -19.98
N LEU A 600 17.27 -7.30 -19.97
CA LEU A 600 16.46 -6.63 -18.94
C LEU A 600 15.07 -7.26 -18.82
N ARG A 601 14.42 -7.51 -19.97
CA ARG A 601 13.14 -8.22 -20.02
C ARG A 601 13.20 -9.62 -19.44
N GLY A 602 14.32 -10.34 -19.64
CA GLY A 602 14.51 -11.67 -19.05
C GLY A 602 14.81 -11.65 -17.56
N TRP A 603 15.34 -10.52 -17.06
CA TRP A 603 15.71 -10.32 -15.65
C TRP A 603 14.55 -9.87 -14.77
N HIS A 604 13.53 -9.28 -15.38
CA HIS A 604 12.33 -8.88 -14.66
C HIS A 604 11.09 -9.28 -15.48
N GLN A 605 10.60 -10.50 -15.23
CA GLN A 605 9.32 -10.99 -15.75
C GLN A 605 8.29 -11.01 -14.61
N GLY A 606 8.19 -9.89 -13.89
CA GLY A 606 7.24 -9.71 -12.79
C GLY A 606 5.80 -9.52 -13.25
N GLY A 607 4.86 -9.49 -12.31
CA GLY A 607 3.41 -9.39 -12.55
C GLY A 607 2.72 -10.72 -12.30
N VAL A 608 1.60 -10.70 -11.57
CA VAL A 608 0.86 -11.87 -11.08
C VAL A 608 0.57 -12.87 -12.21
N ASN A 609 0.29 -12.36 -13.42
CA ASN A 609 -0.04 -13.14 -14.60
C ASN A 609 1.14 -13.90 -15.24
N TRP A 610 2.39 -13.46 -15.02
CA TRP A 610 3.56 -13.88 -15.82
C TRP A 610 4.65 -14.60 -15.03
N THR A 611 4.45 -14.81 -13.73
CA THR A 611 5.40 -15.42 -12.78
C THR A 611 5.92 -16.81 -13.14
N TYR A 612 5.24 -17.53 -14.05
CA TYR A 612 5.60 -18.86 -14.56
C TYR A 612 6.65 -18.83 -15.66
N LEU A 613 6.92 -17.66 -16.24
CA LEU A 613 7.97 -17.52 -17.23
C LEU A 613 9.35 -17.56 -16.53
N PRO A 614 10.37 -18.13 -17.20
CA PRO A 614 11.70 -18.20 -16.62
C PRO A 614 12.25 -16.78 -16.40
N ASP A 615 12.52 -16.46 -15.14
CA ASP A 615 13.10 -15.19 -14.71
C ASP A 615 14.55 -15.43 -14.27
N ILE A 616 15.50 -14.68 -14.85
CA ILE A 616 16.92 -14.79 -14.53
C ILE A 616 17.17 -14.49 -13.04
N SER A 617 16.37 -13.60 -12.44
CA SER A 617 16.46 -13.26 -11.02
C SER A 617 16.19 -14.48 -10.12
N LYS A 618 15.08 -15.20 -10.36
CA LYS A 618 14.73 -16.44 -9.64
C LYS A 618 15.75 -17.55 -9.87
N TRP A 619 16.30 -17.66 -11.08
CA TRP A 619 17.32 -18.65 -11.39
C TRP A 619 18.62 -18.39 -10.62
N LEU A 620 19.03 -17.13 -10.51
CA LEU A 620 20.19 -16.72 -9.70
C LEU A 620 19.98 -17.05 -8.22
N GLU A 621 18.80 -16.77 -7.66
CA GLU A 621 18.45 -17.13 -6.28
C GLU A 621 18.53 -18.64 -6.04
N GLN A 622 17.96 -19.44 -6.94
CA GLN A 622 17.96 -20.91 -6.83
C GLN A 622 19.35 -21.53 -7.05
N SER A 623 20.21 -20.89 -7.84
CA SER A 623 21.54 -21.40 -8.17
C SER A 623 22.55 -21.33 -7.02
N GLY A 624 22.24 -20.61 -5.93
CA GLY A 624 23.17 -20.41 -4.81
C GLY A 624 24.45 -19.66 -5.21
N THR A 625 24.42 -18.90 -6.32
CA THR A 625 25.55 -18.07 -6.75
C THR A 625 25.85 -16.98 -5.72
N ASP A 626 27.13 -16.61 -5.59
CA ASP A 626 27.58 -15.57 -4.67
C ASP A 626 27.07 -14.18 -5.15
N LEU A 627 25.81 -13.91 -4.82
CA LEU A 627 25.06 -12.72 -5.17
C LEU A 627 25.75 -11.44 -4.66
N GLN A 628 26.57 -11.57 -3.61
CA GLN A 628 27.38 -10.51 -3.06
C GLN A 628 28.44 -10.04 -4.06
N LEU A 629 29.08 -10.95 -4.80
CA LEU A 629 30.06 -10.59 -5.83
C LEU A 629 29.41 -9.82 -6.98
N ILE A 630 28.22 -10.23 -7.42
CA ILE A 630 27.44 -9.53 -8.46
C ILE A 630 27.07 -8.12 -7.99
N GLN A 631 26.67 -7.98 -6.73
CA GLN A 631 26.34 -6.68 -6.16
C GLN A 631 27.56 -5.76 -6.04
N LEU A 632 28.69 -6.25 -5.52
CA LEU A 632 29.93 -5.47 -5.37
C LEU A 632 30.47 -5.02 -6.72
N THR A 633 30.47 -5.91 -7.71
CA THR A 633 30.90 -5.59 -9.08
C THR A 633 29.98 -4.56 -9.74
N SER A 634 28.67 -4.65 -9.51
CA SER A 634 27.69 -3.68 -10.02
C SER A 634 27.91 -2.28 -9.45
N VAL A 635 28.12 -2.16 -8.14
CA VAL A 635 28.42 -0.88 -7.48
C VAL A 635 29.71 -0.27 -8.03
N LEU A 636 30.77 -1.07 -8.15
CA LEU A 636 32.06 -0.61 -8.68
C LEU A 636 31.91 -0.11 -10.12
N LEU A 637 31.20 -0.84 -10.98
CA LEU A 637 31.03 -0.45 -12.38
C LEU A 637 30.16 0.80 -12.54
N THR A 638 29.13 0.97 -11.69
CA THR A 638 28.34 2.21 -11.62
C THR A 638 29.21 3.41 -11.26
N ILE A 639 30.10 3.28 -10.27
CA ILE A 639 31.03 4.34 -9.89
C ILE A 639 31.93 4.71 -11.08
N ILE A 640 32.54 3.71 -11.73
CA ILE A 640 33.44 3.91 -12.88
C ILE A 640 32.71 4.60 -14.03
N LEU A 641 31.52 4.14 -14.39
CA LEU A 641 30.74 4.69 -15.52
C LEU A 641 30.34 6.15 -15.27
N CYS A 642 29.85 6.48 -14.07
CA CYS A 642 29.45 7.85 -13.74
C CYS A 642 30.65 8.81 -13.69
N LEU A 643 31.79 8.39 -13.12
CA LEU A 643 33.02 9.20 -13.13
C LEU A 643 33.57 9.39 -14.54
N PHE A 644 33.50 8.35 -15.37
CA PHE A 644 33.88 8.42 -16.78
C PHE A 644 32.99 9.40 -17.55
N SER A 645 31.66 9.36 -17.35
CA SER A 645 30.71 10.32 -17.91
C SER A 645 31.04 11.76 -17.54
N LEU A 646 31.38 12.03 -16.28
CA LEU A 646 31.79 13.35 -15.83
C LEU A 646 33.13 13.79 -16.45
N SER A 647 34.04 12.85 -16.73
CA SER A 647 35.34 13.11 -17.36
C SER A 647 35.27 13.46 -18.85
N LEU A 648 34.17 13.11 -19.52
CA LEU A 648 33.94 13.37 -20.95
C LEU A 648 33.61 14.84 -21.26
N LEU A 649 33.39 15.68 -20.24
CA LEU A 649 33.29 17.13 -20.45
C LEU A 649 34.62 17.71 -20.91
N ARG A 650 34.57 18.44 -22.01
CA ARG A 650 35.73 19.12 -22.60
C ARG A 650 36.25 20.27 -21.72
N ARG A 651 35.40 20.87 -20.88
CA ARG A 651 35.75 21.92 -19.91
C ARG A 651 36.00 21.29 -18.53
N LYS A 652 37.27 21.21 -18.11
CA LYS A 652 37.64 20.78 -16.75
C LYS A 652 37.44 21.94 -15.77
N THR A 653 36.29 22.01 -15.10
CA THR A 653 36.05 22.96 -14.01
C THR A 653 36.34 22.32 -12.65
N LYS A 654 36.70 23.13 -11.64
CA LYS A 654 36.86 22.67 -10.24
C LYS A 654 35.59 21.99 -9.71
N ILE A 655 34.41 22.34 -10.24
CA ILE A 655 33.13 21.73 -9.88
C ILE A 655 33.07 20.26 -10.25
N ILE A 656 33.54 19.86 -11.45
CA ILE A 656 33.48 18.46 -11.88
C ILE A 656 34.32 17.58 -10.95
N LEU A 657 35.46 18.10 -10.46
CA LEU A 657 36.27 17.43 -9.45
C LEU A 657 35.55 17.31 -8.10
N VAL A 658 34.90 18.38 -7.63
CA VAL A 658 34.13 18.37 -6.36
C VAL A 658 32.93 17.41 -6.44
N VAL A 659 32.18 17.46 -7.54
CA VAL A 659 31.03 16.60 -7.79
C VAL A 659 31.47 15.14 -7.93
N GLY A 660 32.52 14.88 -8.71
CA GLY A 660 33.09 13.54 -8.88
C GLY A 660 33.62 12.96 -7.57
N PHE A 661 34.27 13.78 -6.73
CA PHE A 661 34.73 13.36 -5.41
C PHE A 661 33.57 13.00 -4.48
N ASN A 662 32.54 13.85 -4.38
CA ASN A 662 31.35 13.56 -3.57
C ASN A 662 30.63 12.28 -4.04
N PHE A 663 30.56 12.08 -5.36
CA PHE A 663 29.97 10.87 -5.93
C PHE A 663 30.79 9.62 -5.59
N PHE A 664 32.11 9.67 -5.74
CA PHE A 664 33.01 8.58 -5.39
C PHE A 664 32.91 8.21 -3.90
N MET A 665 32.90 9.21 -3.01
CA MET A 665 32.75 8.98 -1.57
C MET A 665 31.39 8.36 -1.23
N SER A 666 30.31 8.80 -1.89
CA SER A 666 28.98 8.22 -1.72
C SER A 666 28.95 6.75 -2.19
N GLY A 667 29.60 6.43 -3.31
CA GLY A 667 29.74 5.06 -3.79
C GLY A 667 30.52 4.16 -2.84
N LEU A 668 31.61 4.66 -2.23
CA LEU A 668 32.37 3.93 -1.20
C LEU A 668 31.54 3.68 0.06
N LEU A 669 30.68 4.62 0.47
CA LEU A 669 29.79 4.42 1.61
C LEU A 669 28.76 3.31 1.35
N VAL A 670 28.19 3.26 0.14
CA VAL A 670 27.29 2.17 -0.28
C VAL A 670 28.01 0.83 -0.26
N LEU A 671 29.24 0.78 -0.78
CA LEU A 671 30.07 -0.42 -0.75
C LEU A 671 30.35 -0.89 0.69
N HIS A 672 30.72 0.04 1.57
CA HIS A 672 30.96 -0.24 2.98
C HIS A 672 29.70 -0.79 3.68
N HIS A 673 28.53 -0.22 3.40
CA HIS A 673 27.25 -0.68 3.94
C HIS A 673 26.98 -2.14 3.55
N ILE A 674 27.14 -2.48 2.27
CA ILE A 674 26.89 -3.82 1.73
C ILE A 674 27.83 -4.84 2.36
N VAL A 675 29.13 -4.55 2.43
CA VAL A 675 30.14 -5.46 3.01
C VAL A 675 29.90 -5.71 4.49
N LYS A 676 29.54 -4.67 5.26
CA LYS A 676 29.47 -4.74 6.73
C LYS A 676 28.20 -5.39 7.24
N TYR A 677 27.05 -5.13 6.62
CA TYR A 677 25.75 -5.48 7.19
C TYR A 677 25.00 -6.60 6.46
N ARG A 678 25.46 -7.04 5.29
CA ARG A 678 24.76 -8.06 4.49
C ARG A 678 25.32 -9.49 4.61
N HIS A 679 26.45 -9.68 5.31
CA HIS A 679 27.06 -11.01 5.53
C HIS A 679 26.40 -11.83 6.65
N ASN A 680 25.60 -11.20 7.53
CA ASN A 680 24.96 -11.87 8.67
C ASN A 680 23.43 -11.82 8.54
N THR A 681 22.84 -12.80 7.85
CA THR A 681 21.38 -12.98 7.70
C THR A 681 20.66 -13.32 9.02
N SER A 682 21.37 -13.41 10.14
CA SER A 682 20.84 -13.77 11.47
C SER A 682 20.81 -12.64 12.49
N VAL A 683 21.18 -11.40 12.14
CA VAL A 683 21.28 -10.28 13.09
C VAL A 683 20.16 -9.26 12.84
N PRO A 684 19.35 -8.89 13.86
CA PRO A 684 18.34 -7.84 13.73
C PRO A 684 18.97 -6.53 13.26
N SER A 685 18.27 -5.78 12.41
CA SER A 685 18.70 -4.49 11.88
C SER A 685 19.19 -3.55 12.99
N SER A 686 20.50 -3.47 13.19
CA SER A 686 21.08 -2.56 14.18
C SER A 686 20.79 -1.10 13.83
N ASN A 687 20.53 -0.25 14.82
CA ASN A 687 20.35 1.20 14.65
C ASN A 687 21.50 1.85 13.83
N ALA A 688 22.70 1.25 13.85
CA ALA A 688 23.87 1.68 13.09
C ALA A 688 23.74 1.48 11.57
N ALA A 689 23.04 0.44 11.11
CA ALA A 689 22.79 0.20 9.68
C ALA A 689 21.83 1.25 9.10
N THR A 690 20.75 1.53 9.84
CA THR A 690 19.76 2.56 9.48
C THR A 690 20.38 3.96 9.49
N SER A 691 21.19 4.28 10.50
CA SER A 691 21.91 5.55 10.57
C SER A 691 22.88 5.73 9.39
N LEU A 692 23.62 4.69 9.00
CA LEU A 692 24.51 4.74 7.84
C LEU A 692 23.73 4.95 6.53
N ALA A 693 22.59 4.28 6.36
CA ALA A 693 21.74 4.46 5.19
C ALA A 693 21.16 5.89 5.11
N GLN A 694 20.75 6.47 6.24
CA GLN A 694 20.29 7.87 6.31
C GLN A 694 21.40 8.85 5.93
N ILE A 695 22.65 8.60 6.34
CA ILE A 695 23.81 9.42 5.94
C ILE A 695 23.99 9.35 4.42
N ILE A 696 23.97 8.15 3.82
CA ILE A 696 24.07 7.98 2.36
C ILE A 696 22.95 8.73 1.64
N TYR A 697 21.72 8.65 2.15
CA TYR A 697 20.58 9.35 1.58
C TYR A 697 20.77 10.87 1.60
N ALA A 698 21.19 11.40 2.75
CA ALA A 698 21.47 12.83 2.92
C ALA A 698 22.60 13.30 2.00
N THR A 699 23.70 12.55 1.89
CA THR A 699 24.83 12.94 1.04
C THR A 699 24.47 12.92 -0.44
N LEU A 700 23.74 11.92 -0.92
CA LEU A 700 23.27 11.85 -2.31
C LEU A 700 22.26 12.95 -2.62
N GLY A 701 21.33 13.23 -1.70
CA GLY A 701 20.35 14.31 -1.84
C GLY A 701 21.00 15.68 -1.90
N ILE A 702 21.89 15.99 -0.96
CA ILE A 702 22.65 17.26 -0.92
C ILE A 702 23.51 17.41 -2.17
N THR A 703 24.17 16.35 -2.62
CA THR A 703 25.00 16.38 -3.84
C THR A 703 24.15 16.72 -5.07
N THR A 704 22.99 16.09 -5.20
CA THR A 704 22.09 16.27 -6.34
C THR A 704 21.46 17.67 -6.36
N VAL A 705 20.87 18.10 -5.25
CA VAL A 705 20.26 19.43 -5.10
C VAL A 705 21.33 20.52 -5.20
N GLY A 706 22.46 20.33 -4.52
CA GLY A 706 23.58 21.26 -4.56
C GLY A 706 24.14 21.43 -5.97
N THR A 707 24.27 20.35 -6.74
CA THR A 707 24.71 20.43 -8.15
C THR A 707 23.69 21.17 -9.01
N ALA A 708 22.41 20.80 -8.93
CA ALA A 708 21.34 21.44 -9.70
C ALA A 708 21.23 22.95 -9.41
N LEU A 709 21.45 23.35 -8.15
CA LEU A 709 21.42 24.74 -7.73
C LEU A 709 22.71 25.49 -8.05
N ALA A 710 23.90 24.89 -7.94
CA ALA A 710 25.18 25.61 -8.06
C ALA A 710 25.72 25.68 -9.49
N VAL A 711 25.54 24.62 -10.29
CA VAL A 711 26.08 24.53 -11.66
C VAL A 711 25.63 25.69 -12.56
N PRO A 712 24.35 26.15 -12.52
CA PRO A 712 23.90 27.29 -13.32
C PRO A 712 24.59 28.63 -13.00
N TRP A 713 25.15 28.81 -11.80
CA TRP A 713 25.74 30.08 -11.36
C TRP A 713 27.25 30.15 -11.57
N VAL A 714 27.92 29.00 -11.48
CA VAL A 714 29.39 28.94 -11.55
C VAL A 714 29.88 28.66 -12.98
N MET A 715 29.00 28.18 -13.86
CA MET A 715 29.19 28.22 -15.31
C MET A 715 28.38 29.38 -15.90
N PRO A 716 28.91 30.62 -15.88
CA PRO A 716 28.15 31.78 -16.34
C PRO A 716 27.80 31.62 -17.81
N ILE A 717 26.51 31.73 -18.12
CA ILE A 717 26.00 31.85 -19.49
C ILE A 717 26.53 33.17 -20.03
N GLN A 718 27.57 33.16 -20.85
CA GLN A 718 27.98 34.31 -21.63
C GLN A 718 26.90 34.56 -22.69
N THR A 719 25.90 35.36 -22.33
CA THR A 719 25.12 36.09 -23.33
C THR A 719 26.11 37.04 -24.00
N SER A 720 26.47 36.77 -25.25
CA SER A 720 27.33 37.66 -26.04
C SER A 720 26.73 39.07 -26.00
N ASN A 721 27.42 39.99 -25.32
CA ASN A 721 27.16 41.41 -25.39
C ASN A 721 27.29 41.87 -26.85
N VAL A 722 26.17 42.08 -27.53
CA VAL A 722 26.14 42.87 -28.76
C VAL A 722 25.40 44.16 -28.44
N CYS A 723 26.15 45.14 -27.95
CA CYS A 723 25.81 46.55 -28.13
C CYS A 723 27.10 47.38 -28.16
N SER A 724 27.11 48.36 -29.08
CA SER A 724 28.09 49.42 -29.37
C SER A 724 29.44 49.06 -30.00
N SER A 725 29.56 49.25 -31.33
CA SER A 725 30.26 50.41 -31.94
C SER A 725 30.26 50.30 -33.48
N ASP A 726 29.90 51.40 -34.14
CA ASP A 726 30.02 51.61 -35.60
C ASP A 726 31.46 51.41 -36.11
N HIS A 727 31.63 50.67 -37.22
CA HIS A 727 32.26 51.11 -38.47
C HIS A 727 32.51 49.93 -39.44
N ALA A 728 32.46 50.25 -40.72
CA ALA A 728 32.51 49.39 -41.90
C ALA A 728 33.74 48.45 -41.99
N VAL A 729 33.55 47.27 -42.60
CA VAL A 729 34.16 46.83 -43.88
C VAL A 729 33.85 45.33 -44.11
N SER A 730 33.45 45.02 -45.34
CA SER A 730 33.00 43.73 -45.87
C SER A 730 34.12 42.67 -46.00
N ARG A 731 33.88 41.46 -45.46
CA ARG A 731 34.45 40.18 -45.96
C ARG A 731 33.47 39.01 -45.71
N PRO A 732 33.28 38.07 -46.65
CA PRO A 732 32.36 36.96 -46.47
C PRO A 732 33.04 35.83 -45.68
N PHE A 733 32.56 35.54 -44.47
CA PHE A 733 33.04 34.43 -43.63
C PHE A 733 31.99 33.30 -43.60
N LYS A 734 32.48 32.06 -43.81
CA LYS A 734 31.73 30.81 -43.90
C LYS A 734 30.69 30.64 -42.76
N ILE A 735 29.44 30.40 -43.14
CA ILE A 735 28.35 30.02 -42.22
C ILE A 735 28.57 28.57 -41.77
N GLY A 736 29.13 28.38 -40.58
CA GLY A 736 28.93 27.20 -39.76
C GLY A 736 28.04 27.58 -38.58
N SER A 737 26.83 27.04 -38.50
CA SER A 737 25.90 27.30 -37.39
C SER A 737 26.41 26.63 -36.12
N GLN A 738 27.23 27.36 -35.36
CA GLN A 738 27.57 27.03 -33.98
C GLN A 738 26.35 27.25 -33.09
N SER A 739 25.96 26.23 -32.33
CA SER A 739 24.85 26.26 -31.38
C SER A 739 24.99 27.44 -30.41
N GLN A 740 24.01 28.34 -30.39
CA GLN A 740 23.92 29.41 -29.41
C GLN A 740 23.67 28.80 -28.02
N HIS A 741 24.60 29.04 -27.08
CA HIS A 741 24.65 28.58 -25.67
C HIS A 741 25.21 27.17 -25.38
N PRO A 742 26.53 26.93 -25.59
CA PRO A 742 27.22 25.72 -25.13
C PRO A 742 27.18 25.53 -23.59
N GLU A 743 27.07 26.60 -22.82
CA GLU A 743 27.12 26.58 -21.35
C GLU A 743 25.87 25.99 -20.70
N LEU A 744 24.67 26.28 -21.22
CA LEU A 744 23.42 25.69 -20.72
C LEU A 744 23.39 24.17 -20.93
N ARG A 745 23.98 23.70 -22.04
CA ARG A 745 24.11 22.28 -22.36
C ARG A 745 25.02 21.56 -21.36
N ASP A 746 26.16 22.15 -21.05
CA ASP A 746 27.09 21.60 -20.06
C ASP A 746 26.45 21.57 -18.66
N CYS A 747 25.65 22.58 -18.29
CA CYS A 747 24.92 22.63 -17.02
C CYS A 747 23.87 21.52 -16.88
N LEU A 748 23.03 21.33 -17.91
CA LEU A 748 22.02 20.28 -17.95
C LEU A 748 22.67 18.89 -17.97
N TYR A 749 23.77 18.73 -18.71
CA TYR A 749 24.52 17.48 -18.77
C TYR A 749 25.08 17.08 -17.41
N ILE A 750 25.74 18.00 -16.69
CA ILE A 750 26.28 17.72 -15.35
C ILE A 750 25.15 17.39 -14.37
N THR A 751 24.09 18.19 -14.36
CA THR A 751 22.95 17.98 -13.46
C THR A 751 22.27 16.64 -13.72
N GLY A 752 22.09 16.27 -15.00
CA GLY A 752 21.51 15.00 -15.41
C GLY A 752 22.34 13.80 -14.97
N TRP A 753 23.66 13.80 -15.20
CA TRP A 753 24.53 12.68 -14.81
C TRP A 753 24.67 12.52 -13.31
N VAL A 754 24.69 13.63 -12.56
CA VAL A 754 24.68 13.57 -11.09
C VAL A 754 23.37 12.99 -10.58
N TYR A 755 22.23 13.40 -11.15
CA TYR A 755 20.94 12.84 -10.79
C TYR A 755 20.87 11.34 -11.11
N ILE A 756 21.22 10.93 -12.33
CA ILE A 756 21.26 9.51 -12.75
C ILE A 756 22.17 8.69 -11.83
N GLY A 757 23.41 9.16 -11.62
CA GLY A 757 24.37 8.44 -10.80
C GLY A 757 23.91 8.31 -9.36
N SER A 758 23.44 9.40 -8.75
CA SER A 758 22.97 9.40 -7.37
C SER A 758 21.76 8.49 -7.19
N TRP A 759 20.85 8.47 -8.16
CA TRP A 759 19.73 7.55 -8.18
C TRP A 759 20.17 6.09 -8.28
N CYS A 760 21.10 5.76 -9.18
CA CYS A 760 21.62 4.39 -9.31
C CYS A 760 22.29 3.91 -8.01
N LEU A 761 23.10 4.75 -7.35
CA LEU A 761 23.70 4.40 -6.05
C LEU A 761 22.65 4.19 -4.97
N LEU A 762 21.60 5.02 -4.95
CA LEU A 762 20.49 4.88 -4.02
C LEU A 762 19.72 3.57 -4.26
N GLN A 763 19.44 3.21 -5.52
CA GLN A 763 18.76 1.96 -5.85
C GLN A 763 19.62 0.73 -5.50
N LEU A 764 20.94 0.80 -5.70
CA LEU A 764 21.86 -0.27 -5.29
C LEU A 764 21.92 -0.48 -3.76
N LEU A 765 21.59 0.55 -2.98
CA LEU A 765 21.44 0.46 -1.53
C LEU A 765 20.09 -0.14 -1.13
N LEU A 766 19.00 0.27 -1.78
CA LEU A 766 17.63 -0.06 -1.37
C LEU A 766 17.13 -1.40 -1.90
N GLN A 767 17.57 -1.82 -3.09
CA GLN A 767 17.03 -3.00 -3.75
C GLN A 767 17.60 -4.33 -3.22
N GLN A 768 16.86 -5.41 -3.48
CA GLN A 768 17.35 -6.76 -3.27
C GLN A 768 18.62 -7.01 -4.10
N PRO A 769 19.57 -7.84 -3.61
CA PRO A 769 20.86 -8.02 -4.29
C PRO A 769 20.68 -8.53 -5.73
N VAL A 770 19.64 -9.31 -6.00
CA VAL A 770 19.31 -9.85 -7.32
C VAL A 770 19.05 -8.77 -8.37
N ASN A 771 18.56 -7.59 -7.95
CA ASN A 771 18.21 -6.49 -8.86
C ASN A 771 19.36 -5.52 -9.12
N THR A 772 20.51 -5.71 -8.46
CA THR A 772 21.65 -4.79 -8.57
C THR A 772 22.26 -4.76 -9.98
N ALA A 773 22.28 -5.91 -10.66
CA ALA A 773 22.71 -6.02 -12.05
C ALA A 773 21.75 -5.33 -13.03
N VAL A 774 20.45 -5.29 -12.73
CA VAL A 774 19.44 -4.57 -13.53
C VAL A 774 19.75 -3.09 -13.54
N MET A 775 20.08 -2.52 -12.37
CA MET A 775 20.42 -1.09 -12.25
C MET A 775 21.64 -0.74 -13.10
N LEU A 776 22.63 -1.61 -13.12
CA LEU A 776 23.82 -1.44 -13.95
C LEU A 776 23.48 -1.50 -15.45
N LEU A 777 22.66 -2.47 -15.88
CA LEU A 777 22.25 -2.61 -17.28
C LEU A 777 21.48 -1.39 -17.79
N ILE A 778 20.64 -0.79 -16.93
CA ILE A 778 19.90 0.45 -17.23
C ILE A 778 20.85 1.64 -17.37
N LEU A 779 21.86 1.74 -16.52
CA LEU A 779 22.89 2.77 -16.64
C LEU A 779 23.68 2.64 -17.95
N VAL A 780 24.06 1.41 -18.33
CA VAL A 780 24.72 1.12 -19.62
C VAL A 780 23.84 1.50 -20.79
N GLN A 781 22.54 1.22 -20.69
CA GLN A 781 21.54 1.63 -21.66
C GLN A 781 21.46 3.16 -21.82
N ILE A 782 21.37 3.91 -20.71
CA ILE A 782 21.35 5.37 -20.72
C ILE A 782 22.62 5.93 -21.37
N TYR A 783 23.77 5.35 -21.03
CA TYR A 783 25.06 5.74 -21.60
C TYR A 783 25.14 5.49 -23.11
N ALA A 784 24.69 4.32 -23.59
CA ALA A 784 24.64 3.99 -25.01
C ALA A 784 23.69 4.90 -25.79
N SER A 785 22.54 5.27 -25.21
CA SER A 785 21.65 6.28 -25.78
C SER A 785 22.35 7.63 -25.89
N PHE A 786 23.03 8.08 -24.85
CA PHE A 786 23.76 9.35 -24.89
C PHE A 786 24.85 9.38 -25.97
N LEU A 787 25.61 8.30 -26.14
CA LEU A 787 26.60 8.18 -27.22
C LEU A 787 25.97 8.24 -28.62
N PHE A 788 24.76 7.70 -28.77
CA PHE A 788 24.02 7.75 -30.02
C PHE A 788 23.62 9.20 -30.39
N PHE A 789 23.07 9.97 -29.44
CA PHE A 789 22.58 11.34 -29.72
C PHE A 789 23.70 12.41 -29.72
N SER A 790 24.67 12.31 -28.81
CA SER A 790 25.71 13.34 -28.63
C SER A 790 26.58 13.58 -29.88
N LYS A 791 26.74 12.57 -30.74
CA LYS A 791 27.58 12.61 -31.95
C LYS A 791 26.77 12.78 -33.25
N GLY A 792 25.45 13.00 -33.19
CA GLY A 792 24.58 13.00 -34.36
C GLY A 792 23.48 14.08 -34.37
N MET A 793 23.74 15.13 -35.15
CA MET A 793 22.78 15.99 -35.86
C MET A 793 22.28 17.29 -35.22
N GLN A 794 22.59 18.37 -35.96
CA GLN A 794 21.92 19.68 -36.07
C GLN A 794 20.41 19.64 -36.40
N GLN A 795 19.68 18.52 -36.26
CA GLN A 795 18.25 18.44 -36.67
C GLN A 795 17.29 17.73 -35.69
N GLN A 796 17.75 17.18 -34.57
CA GLN A 796 16.83 16.70 -33.51
C GLN A 796 16.91 17.61 -32.29
N LYS A 797 15.74 17.96 -31.75
CA LYS A 797 15.60 18.85 -30.60
C LYS A 797 16.07 18.13 -29.30
N GLN A 798 16.74 18.87 -28.42
CA GLN A 798 17.32 18.40 -27.15
C GLN A 798 16.36 17.65 -26.21
N TRP A 799 15.05 17.96 -26.24
CA TRP A 799 14.04 17.29 -25.42
C TRP A 799 13.96 15.76 -25.63
N VAL A 800 14.36 15.22 -26.79
CA VAL A 800 14.32 13.77 -27.07
C VAL A 800 15.40 13.02 -26.27
N GLU A 801 16.55 13.66 -26.01
CA GLU A 801 17.62 13.11 -25.17
C GLU A 801 17.18 13.01 -23.70
N GLU A 802 16.54 14.06 -23.19
CA GLU A 802 16.02 14.13 -21.82
C GLU A 802 14.85 13.14 -21.61
N TRP A 803 13.97 12.99 -22.60
CA TRP A 803 12.87 12.03 -22.56
C TRP A 803 13.32 10.57 -22.64
N LEU A 804 14.35 10.25 -23.41
CA LEU A 804 14.90 8.89 -23.46
C LEU A 804 15.56 8.45 -22.16
N ALA A 805 16.11 9.41 -21.40
CA ALA A 805 16.50 9.15 -20.03
C ALA A 805 15.24 8.83 -19.21
N ILE A 806 14.25 9.73 -19.13
CA ILE A 806 13.03 9.56 -18.32
C ILE A 806 12.25 8.25 -18.65
N LEU A 807 12.09 7.91 -19.93
CA LEU A 807 11.34 6.71 -20.37
C LEU A 807 11.99 5.39 -19.92
N ARG A 808 13.30 5.37 -19.63
CA ARG A 808 14.00 4.14 -19.20
C ARG A 808 13.95 3.92 -17.71
N TRP A 809 13.42 4.88 -16.97
CA TRP A 809 13.38 4.86 -15.51
C TRP A 809 12.12 4.14 -15.00
N GLY A 810 11.03 4.13 -15.76
CA GLY A 810 9.83 3.40 -15.39
C GLY A 810 9.98 1.87 -15.42
N ILE A 811 11.09 1.33 -15.96
CA ILE A 811 11.41 -0.12 -15.85
C ILE A 811 11.85 -0.51 -14.42
N VAL A 812 12.18 0.47 -13.57
CA VAL A 812 12.83 0.28 -12.26
C VAL A 812 11.88 0.46 -11.09
N ILE A 813 10.64 0.84 -11.34
CA ILE A 813 9.65 1.06 -10.29
C ILE A 813 8.83 -0.23 -10.18
N PRO A 814 9.14 -1.14 -9.23
CA PRO A 814 8.15 -2.05 -8.69
C PRO A 814 7.18 -1.31 -7.76
#